data_AF-A0A1G4JGE5-F1
#
_entry.id   AF-A0A1G4JGE5-F1
#
_cell.length_a   1.000
_cell.length_b   1.000
_cell.length_c   1.000
_cell.angle_alpha   90.00
_cell.angle_beta   90.00
_cell.angle_gamma   90.00
#
_symmetry.space_group_name_H-M   'P 1'
#
loop_
_entity.id
_entity.type
_entity.pdbx_description
1 polymer ?
#
loop_
_entity_poly.entity_id
_entity_poly.type
_entity_poly.pdbx_seq_one_letter_code
_entity_poly.pdbx_strand_id
1 'polypeptide(L)'
;MSSAETADSAQIVAHFKKYQEQVAGILQTYATVQDDALLGGFLTFAHSKCIQYVDGAENNVEVAQRVMDCCWKNVHYPVLKWFQLWRQHLLAVKVDQKPRVVELRKMSTKLAKFFKIIHKFYYGVLEKLASEHDLRAIVPEPLLLQLNLKRPDTHKSSGAAGAATLTAATAATDKPVLRKDDVRAVSLMFLIHGCLLNLGSCHRYKSMCERPHNGVPDLAHYKKSMRYFNLATLVLPSVGELYLQEGLVYVHVKSFGSSTYSFARSALSRLPSSAGFGNFMNSVCERNSKIFNEIVETFHDVHKHATRGKIVNREIIETYFLVLFGARFAPELWIGNEQKNLISEVMLSHVQQEVMHKTATRYAKNLQLIFQNLILIIAGFDILKTLNRKSVELPQTQANEAKYLEFAMDYISNFVRNAVVAELTNEKEWVYLAFVRVAECWLMANKTVLHFAHRNTNFCEAMMHLMNEIHEKTKCREIESSSSHRPHRPYYFQEDVLLREFKPLKYSLSDFKDSDLFNSETSSKAFIGMADKMLSKKEEHALRLDAVAVSGKKFLLKNACGIQLIDKKFVRSAIKTSAGQKWDSRLNKQNKVTIGGALSSRDIESQTLLDAGAKSGGYSGSSVPLAPTTLEVRPSVEFTQRSVVEVRTPQSSVKSVNVLNGRPNASILQPSSSSSSIVDSNVTSSATPSHEIPHVTSSTIDSSIAPSQPVRPPSGIQAVPPIMSPPVMNQNNPAFLFSASNGPQMQFNQQTHPAAPMVSSIPHDIRQTYDVPFFANGPPPVMNNPYMQYWPHAYQPMAYNGLQPDQGLPFGQKTAYAPQPGPAQNQFYAGNYGFPQY
;
A
#
# COMPACT_ATOMS: atom_id res chain seq x y z
N MET A 1 25.28 -38.47 -4.32
CA MET A 1 24.32 -37.38 -4.07
C MET A 1 23.15 -37.99 -3.30
N SER A 2 22.76 -37.44 -2.15
CA SER A 2 21.56 -37.90 -1.44
C SER A 2 20.30 -37.35 -2.10
N SER A 3 19.19 -38.08 -1.99
CA SER A 3 17.87 -37.56 -2.32
C SER A 3 17.61 -36.25 -1.59
N ALA A 4 17.15 -35.22 -2.31
CA ALA A 4 16.52 -34.08 -1.66
C ALA A 4 15.17 -34.56 -1.11
N GLU A 5 15.08 -34.74 0.21
CA GLU A 5 13.79 -34.89 0.88
C GLU A 5 12.95 -33.66 0.50
N THR A 6 11.75 -33.88 -0.06
CA THR A 6 10.79 -32.81 -0.38
C THR A 6 10.22 -32.28 0.93
N ALA A 7 10.99 -31.40 1.57
CA ALA A 7 10.76 -30.95 2.94
C ALA A 7 9.37 -30.33 3.09
N ASP A 8 8.59 -30.88 4.01
CA ASP A 8 7.23 -30.42 4.26
C ASP A 8 7.21 -28.96 4.79
N SER A 9 6.12 -28.25 4.49
CA SER A 9 5.89 -26.86 4.93
C SER A 9 6.08 -26.69 6.45
N ALA A 10 5.66 -27.68 7.26
CA ALA A 10 5.86 -27.64 8.70
C ALA A 10 7.33 -27.84 9.10
N GLN A 11 8.08 -28.70 8.41
CA GLN A 11 9.52 -28.93 8.65
C GLN A 11 10.33 -27.67 8.35
N ILE A 12 10.04 -26.99 7.23
CA ILE A 12 10.69 -25.72 6.85
C ILE A 12 10.47 -24.67 7.95
N VAL A 13 9.24 -24.52 8.45
CA VAL A 13 8.92 -23.61 9.55
C VAL A 13 9.69 -23.96 10.83
N ALA A 14 9.77 -25.24 11.18
CA ALA A 14 10.51 -25.70 12.36
C ALA A 14 12.02 -25.43 12.26
N HIS A 15 12.62 -25.62 11.08
CA HIS A 15 14.04 -25.32 10.85
C HIS A 15 14.33 -23.82 10.89
N PHE A 16 13.50 -22.98 10.25
CA PHE A 16 13.67 -21.53 10.35
C PHE A 16 13.40 -20.99 11.76
N LYS A 17 12.58 -21.65 12.59
CA LYS A 17 12.44 -21.27 14.01
C LYS A 17 13.75 -21.53 14.78
N LYS A 18 14.41 -22.67 14.59
CA LYS A 18 15.75 -22.94 15.16
C LYS A 18 16.78 -21.90 14.72
N TYR A 19 16.71 -21.43 13.47
CA TYR A 19 17.55 -20.33 13.00
C TYR A 19 17.23 -18.99 13.71
N GLN A 20 15.97 -18.72 14.07
CA GLN A 20 15.60 -17.54 14.87
C GLN A 20 16.26 -17.57 16.26
N GLU A 21 16.23 -18.73 16.91
CA GLU A 21 16.84 -18.98 18.23
C GLU A 21 18.37 -18.82 18.17
N GLN A 22 19.00 -19.33 17.10
CA GLN A 22 20.44 -19.16 16.85
C GLN A 22 20.82 -17.70 16.54
N VAL A 23 20.05 -16.99 15.70
CA VAL A 23 20.27 -15.54 15.45
C VAL A 23 20.13 -14.73 16.73
N ALA A 24 19.17 -15.05 17.60
CA ALA A 24 18.99 -14.37 18.88
C ALA A 24 20.23 -14.52 19.79
N GLY A 25 20.72 -15.76 19.98
CA GLY A 25 21.93 -16.01 20.78
C GLY A 25 23.19 -15.35 20.20
N ILE A 26 23.34 -15.36 18.87
CA ILE A 26 24.43 -14.67 18.17
C ILE A 26 24.32 -13.15 18.39
N LEU A 27 23.15 -12.54 18.23
CA LEU A 27 22.96 -11.09 18.44
C LEU A 27 23.16 -10.66 19.90
N GLN A 28 22.80 -11.51 20.87
CA GLN A 28 23.07 -11.28 22.29
C GLN A 28 24.57 -11.28 22.59
N THR A 29 25.32 -12.24 22.04
CA THR A 29 26.79 -12.31 22.17
C THR A 29 27.49 -11.21 21.36
N TYR A 30 26.95 -10.84 20.21
CA TYR A 30 27.48 -9.79 19.34
C TYR A 30 27.35 -8.40 19.97
N ALA A 31 26.39 -8.19 20.88
CA ALA A 31 26.28 -6.94 21.65
C ALA A 31 27.48 -6.69 22.60
N THR A 32 28.20 -7.74 23.02
CA THR A 32 29.39 -7.65 23.88
C THR A 32 30.69 -7.93 23.13
N VAL A 33 30.78 -9.03 22.40
CA VAL A 33 32.02 -9.49 21.71
C VAL A 33 32.19 -8.84 20.32
N GLN A 34 31.10 -8.39 19.69
CA GLN A 34 31.10 -7.74 18.36
C GLN A 34 31.74 -8.55 17.21
N ASP A 35 31.78 -9.88 17.32
CA ASP A 35 32.33 -10.79 16.31
C ASP A 35 31.53 -10.80 14.99
N ASP A 36 32.09 -10.14 13.98
CA ASP A 36 31.52 -10.10 12.63
C ASP A 36 31.57 -11.45 11.90
N ALA A 37 32.51 -12.33 12.23
CA ALA A 37 32.73 -13.60 11.54
C ALA A 37 31.65 -14.60 11.90
N LEU A 38 31.28 -14.72 13.17
CA LEU A 38 30.18 -15.58 13.64
C LEU A 38 28.85 -15.22 12.95
N LEU A 39 28.45 -13.94 12.95
CA LEU A 39 27.20 -13.52 12.32
C LEU A 39 27.25 -13.62 10.78
N GLY A 40 28.39 -13.32 10.15
CA GLY A 40 28.57 -13.45 8.71
C GLY A 40 28.55 -14.91 8.22
N GLY A 41 29.23 -15.80 8.97
CA GLY A 41 29.23 -17.25 8.72
C GLY A 41 27.85 -17.86 8.92
N PHE A 42 27.16 -17.50 10.01
CA PHE A 42 25.79 -17.94 10.25
C PHE A 42 24.83 -17.53 9.11
N LEU A 43 24.86 -16.27 8.68
CA LEU A 43 24.02 -15.82 7.57
C LEU A 43 24.30 -16.63 6.29
N THR A 44 25.58 -16.89 5.99
CA THR A 44 25.99 -17.69 4.83
C THR A 44 25.50 -19.15 4.92
N PHE A 45 25.54 -19.75 6.12
CA PHE A 45 24.97 -21.07 6.38
C PHE A 45 23.45 -21.09 6.17
N ALA A 46 22.72 -20.15 6.79
CA ALA A 46 21.27 -20.03 6.64
C ALA A 46 20.85 -19.76 5.17
N HIS A 47 21.65 -19.01 4.41
CA HIS A 47 21.46 -18.81 2.96
C HIS A 47 21.61 -20.10 2.18
N SER A 48 22.66 -20.89 2.42
CA SER A 48 22.86 -22.17 1.73
C SER A 48 21.70 -23.15 1.97
N LYS A 49 21.14 -23.16 3.19
CA LYS A 49 19.96 -23.95 3.53
C LYS A 49 18.66 -23.38 2.97
N CYS A 50 18.54 -22.06 2.86
CA CYS A 50 17.39 -21.43 2.21
C CYS A 50 17.36 -21.75 0.70
N ILE A 51 18.51 -21.74 0.01
CA ILE A 51 18.61 -22.13 -1.41
C ILE A 51 18.13 -23.58 -1.60
N GLN A 52 18.53 -24.51 -0.74
CA GLN A 52 18.07 -25.91 -0.82
C GLN A 52 16.53 -26.04 -0.76
N TYR A 53 15.82 -25.13 -0.07
CA TYR A 53 14.35 -25.09 -0.09
C TYR A 53 13.76 -24.33 -1.27
N VAL A 54 14.44 -23.30 -1.81
CA VAL A 54 14.04 -22.63 -3.06
C VAL A 54 14.07 -23.62 -4.22
N ASP A 55 15.09 -24.47 -4.28
CA ASP A 55 15.26 -25.49 -5.32
C ASP A 55 14.17 -26.57 -5.25
N GLY A 56 13.70 -26.91 -4.05
CA GLY A 56 12.53 -27.77 -3.84
C GLY A 56 11.17 -27.07 -4.03
N ALA A 57 11.15 -25.74 -4.11
CA ALA A 57 9.91 -24.96 -4.16
C ALA A 57 9.27 -24.84 -5.55
N GLU A 58 10.00 -25.18 -6.62
CA GLU A 58 9.56 -24.88 -7.99
C GLU A 58 8.15 -25.36 -8.31
N ASN A 59 7.76 -26.55 -7.84
CA ASN A 59 6.46 -27.14 -8.13
C ASN A 59 5.45 -27.01 -6.96
N ASN A 60 5.75 -26.21 -5.93
CA ASN A 60 4.90 -26.02 -4.76
C ASN A 60 4.82 -24.54 -4.31
N VAL A 61 3.69 -23.90 -4.64
CA VAL A 61 3.41 -22.49 -4.36
C VAL A 61 3.43 -22.17 -2.85
N GLU A 62 2.97 -23.09 -1.99
CA GLU A 62 3.01 -22.86 -0.55
C GLU A 62 4.46 -22.80 -0.06
N VAL A 63 5.29 -23.76 -0.46
CA VAL A 63 6.72 -23.78 -0.11
C VAL A 63 7.45 -22.56 -0.68
N ALA A 64 7.17 -22.18 -1.93
CA ALA A 64 7.72 -20.99 -2.57
C ALA A 64 7.49 -19.70 -1.77
N GLN A 65 6.26 -19.48 -1.29
CA GLN A 65 5.97 -18.38 -0.38
C GLN A 65 6.63 -18.59 0.99
N ARG A 66 6.45 -19.77 1.59
CA ARG A 66 6.85 -20.08 2.98
C ARG A 66 8.34 -19.91 3.23
N VAL A 67 9.17 -20.30 2.27
CA VAL A 67 10.63 -20.19 2.34
C VAL A 67 11.07 -18.72 2.39
N MET A 68 10.50 -17.87 1.53
CA MET A 68 10.80 -16.43 1.51
C MET A 68 10.33 -15.74 2.79
N ASP A 69 9.10 -16.01 3.23
CA ASP A 69 8.52 -15.45 4.45
C ASP A 69 9.30 -15.87 5.70
N CYS A 70 9.67 -17.15 5.82
CA CYS A 70 10.42 -17.66 6.97
C CYS A 70 11.87 -17.15 6.98
N CYS A 71 12.54 -17.11 5.83
CA CYS A 71 13.89 -16.56 5.73
C CYS A 71 13.93 -15.07 6.10
N TRP A 72 12.94 -14.29 5.65
CA TRP A 72 12.83 -12.89 6.07
C TRP A 72 12.55 -12.76 7.57
N LYS A 73 11.44 -13.34 8.04
CA LYS A 73 10.95 -13.16 9.42
C LYS A 73 11.94 -13.65 10.48
N ASN A 74 12.59 -14.78 10.23
CA ASN A 74 13.33 -15.51 11.27
C ASN A 74 14.85 -15.30 11.18
N VAL A 75 15.40 -14.86 10.04
CA VAL A 75 16.85 -14.64 9.86
C VAL A 75 17.19 -13.18 9.60
N HIS A 76 16.58 -12.55 8.59
CA HIS A 76 16.99 -11.20 8.15
C HIS A 76 16.37 -10.06 8.97
N TYR A 77 15.08 -10.17 9.27
CA TYR A 77 14.35 -9.16 10.05
C TYR A 77 14.96 -8.96 11.45
N PRO A 78 15.32 -10.00 12.25
CA PRO A 78 15.92 -9.79 13.57
C PRO A 78 17.25 -9.03 13.52
N VAL A 79 18.13 -9.34 12.56
CA VAL A 79 19.42 -8.65 12.37
C VAL A 79 19.21 -7.18 12.01
N LEU A 80 18.35 -6.89 11.03
CA LEU A 80 18.05 -5.51 10.60
C LEU A 80 17.29 -4.73 11.69
N LYS A 81 16.46 -5.41 12.48
CA LYS A 81 15.75 -4.84 13.64
C LYS A 81 16.71 -4.49 14.78
N TRP A 82 17.71 -5.33 15.04
CA TRP A 82 18.76 -5.05 16.02
C TRP A 82 19.57 -3.80 15.66
N PHE A 83 19.93 -3.61 14.38
CA PHE A 83 20.55 -2.36 13.91
C PHE A 83 19.61 -1.14 14.01
N GLN A 84 18.29 -1.30 13.84
CA GLN A 84 17.32 -0.22 14.12
C GLN A 84 17.35 0.20 15.60
N LEU A 85 17.34 -0.78 16.51
CA LEU A 85 17.37 -0.54 17.96
C LEU A 85 18.70 0.08 18.42
N TRP A 86 19.84 -0.41 17.90
CA TRP A 86 21.16 0.17 18.19
C TRP A 86 21.24 1.65 17.78
N ARG A 87 20.72 2.01 16.58
CA ARG A 87 20.60 3.43 16.17
C ARG A 87 19.71 4.23 17.13
N GLN A 88 18.57 3.69 17.52
CA GLN A 88 17.65 4.38 18.43
C GLN A 88 18.31 4.66 19.78
N HIS A 89 19.03 3.68 20.37
CA HIS A 89 19.83 3.88 21.57
C HIS A 89 20.91 4.97 21.38
N LEU A 90 21.69 4.93 20.31
CA LEU A 90 22.74 5.92 20.00
C LEU A 90 22.24 7.37 19.81
N LEU A 91 20.93 7.57 19.64
CA LEU A 91 20.30 8.88 19.42
C LEU A 91 19.27 9.27 20.49
N ALA A 92 18.95 8.37 21.43
CA ALA A 92 18.10 8.64 22.59
C ALA A 92 18.89 9.21 23.77
N VAL A 93 20.21 8.95 23.83
CA VAL A 93 21.12 9.48 24.86
C VAL A 93 21.30 10.99 24.68
N LYS A 94 20.40 11.77 25.29
CA LYS A 94 20.57 13.20 25.56
C LYS A 94 21.49 13.36 26.77
N VAL A 95 22.76 13.63 26.51
CA VAL A 95 23.76 14.11 27.47
C VAL A 95 24.54 15.21 26.74
N ASP A 96 25.17 16.13 27.45
CA ASP A 96 25.82 17.36 26.91
C ASP A 96 27.04 17.12 26.00
N GLN A 97 27.28 15.85 25.64
CA GLN A 97 28.24 15.44 24.63
C GLN A 97 27.55 15.36 23.27
N LYS A 98 28.25 15.84 22.23
CA LYS A 98 27.80 15.75 20.82
C LYS A 98 27.38 14.30 20.48
N PRO A 99 26.38 14.09 19.58
CA PRO A 99 25.90 12.75 19.24
C PRO A 99 27.07 11.82 18.90
N ARG A 100 26.95 10.52 19.22
CA ARG A 100 28.04 9.53 19.12
C ARG A 100 28.38 9.17 17.66
N VAL A 101 28.87 10.12 16.88
CA VAL A 101 29.16 10.00 15.43
C VAL A 101 30.13 8.86 15.14
N VAL A 102 31.12 8.62 16.02
CA VAL A 102 32.06 7.49 15.87
C VAL A 102 31.34 6.15 15.98
N GLU A 103 30.49 5.96 16.98
CA GLU A 103 29.69 4.74 17.15
C GLU A 103 28.65 4.58 16.04
N LEU A 104 28.03 5.68 15.59
CA LEU A 104 27.10 5.66 14.46
C LEU A 104 27.81 5.26 13.15
N ARG A 105 29.07 5.67 12.94
CA ARG A 105 29.92 5.23 11.82
C ARG A 105 30.31 3.75 11.94
N LYS A 106 30.72 3.28 13.12
CA LYS A 106 31.00 1.85 13.39
C LYS A 106 29.76 0.98 13.10
N MET A 107 28.61 1.36 13.66
CA MET A 107 27.30 0.74 13.41
C MET A 107 26.97 0.71 11.92
N SER A 108 27.13 1.84 11.21
CA SER A 108 26.84 1.93 9.77
C SER A 108 27.77 1.05 8.92
N THR A 109 29.05 0.94 9.29
CA THR A 109 30.03 0.07 8.62
C THR A 109 29.65 -1.41 8.79
N LYS A 110 29.31 -1.82 10.02
CA LYS A 110 28.83 -3.18 10.33
C LYS A 110 27.50 -3.47 9.63
N LEU A 111 26.53 -2.55 9.64
CA LEU A 111 25.28 -2.67 8.88
C LEU A 111 25.54 -2.83 7.39
N ALA A 112 26.44 -2.04 6.79
CA ALA A 112 26.76 -2.13 5.37
C ALA A 112 27.39 -3.49 4.99
N LYS A 113 28.12 -4.14 5.91
CA LYS A 113 28.67 -5.50 5.74
C LYS A 113 27.56 -6.55 5.69
N PHE A 114 26.69 -6.61 6.70
CA PHE A 114 25.60 -7.59 6.73
C PHE A 114 24.51 -7.31 5.68
N PHE A 115 24.21 -6.04 5.39
CA PHE A 115 23.33 -5.65 4.30
C PHE A 115 23.81 -6.21 2.95
N LYS A 116 25.12 -6.15 2.64
CA LYS A 116 25.67 -6.72 1.41
C LYS A 116 25.44 -8.23 1.33
N ILE A 117 25.60 -8.94 2.44
CA ILE A 117 25.36 -10.40 2.54
C ILE A 117 23.88 -10.72 2.26
N ILE A 118 22.95 -10.03 2.95
CA ILE A 118 21.50 -10.25 2.80
C ILE A 118 21.00 -9.83 1.40
N HIS A 119 21.47 -8.71 0.86
CA HIS A 119 21.13 -8.28 -0.51
C HIS A 119 21.68 -9.25 -1.56
N LYS A 120 22.92 -9.76 -1.39
CA LYS A 120 23.50 -10.72 -2.34
C LYS A 120 22.66 -12.01 -2.40
N PHE A 121 22.12 -12.46 -1.28
CA PHE A 121 21.22 -13.63 -1.25
C PHE A 121 19.97 -13.42 -2.12
N TYR A 122 19.13 -12.42 -1.84
CA TYR A 122 17.89 -12.22 -2.59
C TYR A 122 18.12 -11.87 -4.07
N TYR A 123 19.17 -11.11 -4.38
CA TYR A 123 19.52 -10.82 -5.77
C TYR A 123 20.09 -12.05 -6.50
N GLY A 124 20.91 -12.86 -5.82
CA GLY A 124 21.45 -14.11 -6.37
C GLY A 124 20.38 -15.17 -6.64
N VAL A 125 19.28 -15.19 -5.86
CA VAL A 125 18.11 -16.01 -6.19
C VAL A 125 17.42 -15.51 -7.47
N LEU A 126 17.26 -14.19 -7.66
CA LEU A 126 16.73 -13.64 -8.92
C LEU A 126 17.64 -13.97 -10.12
N GLU A 127 18.96 -13.87 -9.95
CA GLU A 127 19.94 -14.27 -10.98
C GLU A 127 19.84 -15.76 -11.31
N LYS A 128 19.71 -16.63 -10.29
CA LYS A 128 19.53 -18.07 -10.45
C LYS A 128 18.25 -18.39 -11.25
N LEU A 129 17.09 -17.95 -10.79
CA LEU A 129 15.80 -18.23 -11.45
C LEU A 129 15.74 -17.70 -12.89
N ALA A 130 16.35 -16.53 -13.15
CA ALA A 130 16.47 -15.99 -14.50
C ALA A 130 17.51 -16.71 -15.37
N SER A 131 18.48 -17.42 -14.78
CA SER A 131 19.43 -18.26 -15.51
C SER A 131 18.83 -19.61 -15.90
N GLU A 132 17.97 -20.19 -15.07
CA GLU A 132 17.42 -21.55 -15.25
C GLU A 132 16.11 -21.57 -16.05
N HIS A 133 15.19 -20.62 -15.81
CA HIS A 133 13.85 -20.61 -16.42
C HIS A 133 13.70 -19.50 -17.48
N ASP A 134 12.67 -19.61 -18.32
CA ASP A 134 12.22 -18.49 -19.16
C ASP A 134 11.09 -17.71 -18.47
N LEU A 135 11.46 -16.58 -17.85
CA LEU A 135 10.54 -15.77 -17.06
C LEU A 135 9.57 -14.92 -17.92
N ARG A 136 9.74 -14.83 -19.24
CA ARG A 136 9.01 -13.87 -20.09
C ARG A 136 7.50 -14.07 -20.12
N ALA A 137 7.01 -15.27 -19.82
CA ALA A 137 5.58 -15.56 -19.68
C ALA A 137 4.96 -14.89 -18.43
N ILE A 138 5.71 -14.79 -17.33
CA ILE A 138 5.24 -14.32 -16.01
C ILE A 138 5.74 -12.94 -15.61
N VAL A 139 6.91 -12.51 -16.11
CA VAL A 139 7.53 -11.21 -15.84
C VAL A 139 7.91 -10.59 -17.18
N PRO A 140 7.21 -9.53 -17.63
CA PRO A 140 7.51 -8.88 -18.91
C PRO A 140 8.95 -8.36 -19.02
N GLU A 141 9.54 -8.51 -20.21
CA GLU A 141 10.93 -8.14 -20.54
C GLU A 141 11.37 -6.76 -20.00
N PRO A 142 10.56 -5.66 -20.08
CA PRO A 142 10.98 -4.36 -19.57
C PRO A 142 11.18 -4.31 -18.04
N LEU A 143 10.67 -5.28 -17.29
CA LEU A 143 10.94 -5.44 -15.85
C LEU A 143 12.22 -6.23 -15.60
N LEU A 144 12.49 -7.28 -16.39
CA LEU A 144 13.74 -8.05 -16.33
C LEU A 144 14.95 -7.14 -16.61
N LEU A 145 14.83 -6.26 -17.61
CA LEU A 145 15.82 -5.23 -17.94
C LEU A 145 16.05 -4.24 -16.77
N GLN A 146 14.99 -3.78 -16.09
CA GLN A 146 15.11 -2.89 -14.91
C GLN A 146 15.79 -3.55 -13.70
N LEU A 147 15.77 -4.88 -13.64
CA LEU A 147 16.46 -5.67 -12.63
C LEU A 147 17.94 -5.94 -12.97
N ASN A 148 18.41 -5.59 -14.18
CA ASN A 148 19.74 -5.92 -14.69
C ASN A 148 20.07 -7.44 -14.71
N LEU A 149 19.04 -8.28 -14.79
CA LEU A 149 19.22 -9.73 -14.91
C LEU A 149 19.77 -10.02 -16.31
N LYS A 150 20.93 -10.67 -16.38
CA LYS A 150 21.65 -10.85 -17.65
C LYS A 150 20.82 -11.69 -18.63
N ARG A 151 20.54 -11.12 -19.80
CA ARG A 151 20.14 -11.90 -20.97
C ARG A 151 21.28 -12.87 -21.32
N PRO A 152 21.01 -14.15 -21.62
CA PRO A 152 21.99 -14.99 -22.32
C PRO A 152 22.36 -14.28 -23.65
N ASP A 153 23.65 -14.08 -23.91
CA ASP A 153 24.15 -13.29 -25.05
C ASP A 153 23.79 -13.95 -26.39
N THR A 154 22.60 -13.63 -26.92
CA THR A 154 22.21 -13.96 -28.28
C THR A 154 22.90 -12.99 -29.25
N HIS A 155 23.98 -13.49 -29.87
CA HIS A 155 24.81 -12.83 -30.88
C HIS A 155 25.63 -11.60 -30.43
N LYS A 156 26.82 -11.86 -29.89
CA LYS A 156 28.01 -11.02 -30.12
C LYS A 156 28.93 -11.71 -31.12
N SER A 157 28.59 -11.62 -32.40
CA SER A 157 29.36 -12.19 -33.51
C SER A 157 29.81 -11.09 -34.48
N SER A 158 30.78 -10.28 -34.06
CA SER A 158 31.51 -9.37 -34.93
C SER A 158 32.89 -9.02 -34.36
N GLY A 159 33.96 -9.36 -35.09
CA GLY A 159 35.26 -8.68 -34.95
C GLY A 159 36.33 -9.26 -34.01
N ALA A 160 36.62 -10.57 -34.05
CA ALA A 160 37.97 -11.08 -33.73
C ALA A 160 38.19 -12.47 -34.37
N ALA A 161 39.30 -12.65 -35.10
CA ALA A 161 39.70 -13.95 -35.61
C ALA A 161 40.66 -14.64 -34.60
N GLY A 162 40.36 -15.88 -34.24
CA GLY A 162 41.16 -16.66 -33.29
C GLY A 162 40.64 -18.10 -33.20
N ALA A 163 41.17 -18.98 -34.05
CA ALA A 163 40.69 -20.35 -34.16
C ALA A 163 41.29 -21.24 -33.06
N ALA A 164 40.47 -21.63 -32.07
CA ALA A 164 40.80 -22.67 -31.10
C ALA A 164 39.54 -23.40 -30.60
N THR A 165 39.56 -24.74 -30.71
CA THR A 165 38.76 -25.72 -29.95
C THR A 165 37.21 -25.64 -30.03
N LEU A 166 36.64 -26.46 -30.91
CA LEU A 166 35.20 -26.71 -31.05
C LEU A 166 34.65 -27.71 -29.99
N THR A 167 34.17 -27.22 -28.83
CA THR A 167 33.33 -28.02 -27.90
C THR A 167 32.27 -27.19 -27.15
N ALA A 168 31.67 -26.17 -27.79
CA ALA A 168 30.77 -25.22 -27.13
C ALA A 168 29.49 -24.86 -27.94
N ALA A 169 28.89 -25.83 -28.62
CA ALA A 169 27.81 -25.62 -29.60
C ALA A 169 26.50 -26.40 -29.34
N THR A 170 26.31 -26.96 -28.14
CA THR A 170 25.14 -27.80 -27.78
C THR A 170 24.38 -27.28 -26.55
N ALA A 171 24.52 -26.00 -26.21
CA ALA A 171 23.88 -25.35 -25.06
C ALA A 171 23.18 -24.03 -25.43
N ALA A 172 22.53 -23.97 -26.59
CA ALA A 172 21.37 -23.09 -26.75
C ALA A 172 20.24 -23.69 -25.89
N THR A 173 20.27 -23.43 -24.58
CA THR A 173 19.43 -24.13 -23.60
C THR A 173 17.95 -23.89 -23.90
N ASP A 174 17.25 -24.98 -24.20
CA ASP A 174 15.80 -25.06 -24.35
C ASP A 174 15.14 -24.88 -22.98
N LYS A 175 15.12 -23.63 -22.51
CA LYS A 175 14.61 -23.26 -21.19
C LYS A 175 13.13 -23.63 -21.09
N PRO A 176 12.67 -24.22 -19.97
CA PRO A 176 11.29 -24.63 -19.82
C PRO A 176 10.36 -23.42 -19.99
N VAL A 177 9.60 -23.41 -21.09
CA VAL A 177 8.64 -22.35 -21.42
C VAL A 177 7.44 -22.46 -20.48
N LEU A 178 7.43 -21.60 -19.46
CA LEU A 178 6.39 -21.54 -18.46
C LEU A 178 5.03 -21.22 -19.11
N ARG A 179 4.05 -22.13 -18.94
CA ARG A 179 2.66 -21.88 -19.34
C ARG A 179 1.96 -21.08 -18.24
N LYS A 180 0.97 -20.26 -18.62
CA LYS A 180 0.29 -19.33 -17.69
C LYS A 180 -0.46 -20.03 -16.57
N ASP A 181 -0.94 -21.25 -16.82
CA ASP A 181 -1.68 -22.10 -15.88
C ASP A 181 -0.77 -23.11 -15.13
N ASP A 182 0.55 -23.05 -15.33
CA ASP A 182 1.50 -23.95 -14.68
C ASP A 182 1.68 -23.55 -13.20
N VAL A 183 1.56 -24.53 -12.29
CA VAL A 183 1.86 -24.36 -10.86
C VAL A 183 3.29 -23.83 -10.66
N ARG A 184 4.24 -24.23 -11.53
CA ARG A 184 5.61 -23.72 -11.51
C ARG A 184 5.72 -22.24 -11.85
N ALA A 185 4.94 -21.77 -12.82
CA ALA A 185 4.88 -20.35 -13.17
C ALA A 185 4.42 -19.52 -11.95
N VAL A 186 3.42 -20.00 -11.21
CA VAL A 186 2.94 -19.36 -9.97
C VAL A 186 4.00 -19.40 -8.87
N SER A 187 4.64 -20.55 -8.61
CA SER A 187 5.71 -20.68 -7.60
C SER A 187 6.86 -19.70 -7.87
N LEU A 188 7.31 -19.60 -9.12
CA LEU A 188 8.37 -18.68 -9.54
C LEU A 188 7.95 -17.21 -9.37
N MET A 189 6.70 -16.85 -9.65
CA MET A 189 6.18 -15.50 -9.34
C MET A 189 6.25 -15.18 -7.84
N PHE A 190 5.92 -16.13 -6.96
CA PHE A 190 6.04 -15.94 -5.50
C PHE A 190 7.49 -15.79 -5.04
N LEU A 191 8.43 -16.58 -5.57
CA LEU A 191 9.86 -16.45 -5.27
C LEU A 191 10.43 -15.10 -5.74
N ILE A 192 10.09 -14.68 -6.96
CA ILE A 192 10.52 -13.40 -7.53
C ILE A 192 9.93 -12.24 -6.71
N HIS A 193 8.62 -12.26 -6.44
CA HIS A 193 7.97 -11.26 -5.59
C HIS A 193 8.62 -11.20 -4.19
N GLY A 194 8.87 -12.35 -3.55
CA GLY A 194 9.52 -12.45 -2.26
C GLY A 194 10.92 -11.84 -2.24
N CYS A 195 11.72 -12.05 -3.29
CA CYS A 195 13.01 -11.39 -3.44
C CYS A 195 12.88 -9.87 -3.57
N LEU A 196 11.96 -9.36 -4.39
CA LEU A 196 11.76 -7.93 -4.61
C LEU A 196 11.26 -7.21 -3.34
N LEU A 197 10.25 -7.77 -2.66
CA LEU A 197 9.73 -7.28 -1.39
C LEU A 197 10.83 -7.21 -0.32
N ASN A 198 11.65 -8.25 -0.21
CA ASN A 198 12.71 -8.31 0.78
C ASN A 198 13.91 -7.41 0.42
N LEU A 199 14.26 -7.24 -0.86
CA LEU A 199 15.26 -6.25 -1.31
C LEU A 199 14.82 -4.82 -1.00
N GLY A 200 13.55 -4.48 -1.27
CA GLY A 200 12.98 -3.18 -0.91
C GLY A 200 13.00 -2.93 0.60
N SER A 201 12.67 -3.96 1.39
CA SER A 201 12.69 -3.92 2.84
C SER A 201 14.12 -3.81 3.41
N CYS A 202 15.09 -4.54 2.87
CA CYS A 202 16.52 -4.38 3.19
C CYS A 202 16.97 -2.94 2.97
N HIS A 203 16.60 -2.34 1.83
CA HIS A 203 16.89 -0.94 1.55
C HIS A 203 16.17 0.03 2.50
N ARG A 204 14.99 -0.33 3.02
CA ARG A 204 14.23 0.49 3.97
C ARG A 204 14.97 0.56 5.29
N TYR A 205 15.38 -0.58 5.84
CA TYR A 205 16.23 -0.65 7.04
C TYR A 205 17.58 0.05 6.85
N LYS A 206 18.26 -0.15 5.72
CA LYS A 206 19.52 0.56 5.42
C LYS A 206 19.35 2.08 5.44
N SER A 207 18.34 2.60 4.75
CA SER A 207 18.05 4.04 4.67
C SER A 207 17.59 4.62 6.01
N MET A 208 16.89 3.85 6.86
CA MET A 208 16.64 4.24 8.26
C MET A 208 17.94 4.29 9.09
N CYS A 209 18.78 3.26 8.91
CA CYS A 209 20.13 3.04 9.43
C CYS A 209 21.07 4.25 9.33
N GLU A 210 21.32 4.67 8.11
CA GLU A 210 22.46 5.54 7.76
C GLU A 210 22.22 7.04 8.03
N ARG A 211 21.05 7.44 8.54
CA ARG A 211 20.75 8.87 8.79
C ARG A 211 21.50 9.41 10.01
N PRO A 212 22.28 10.50 9.87
CA PRO A 212 23.07 11.07 10.97
C PRO A 212 22.23 11.80 12.03
N HIS A 213 20.99 12.19 11.69
CA HIS A 213 20.09 12.95 12.57
C HIS A 213 18.66 12.37 12.56
N ASN A 214 17.83 12.78 13.51
CA ASN A 214 16.40 12.40 13.58
C ASN A 214 15.45 13.33 12.80
N GLY A 215 15.97 14.26 11.99
CA GLY A 215 15.14 15.06 11.07
C GLY A 215 14.32 14.19 10.10
N VAL A 216 13.18 14.74 9.68
CA VAL A 216 12.27 14.10 8.70
C VAL A 216 13.03 13.90 7.39
N PRO A 217 13.10 12.66 6.86
CA PRO A 217 13.72 12.37 5.58
C PRO A 217 12.78 12.70 4.42
N ASP A 218 13.33 13.10 3.29
CA ASP A 218 12.60 13.11 2.03
C ASP A 218 12.40 11.68 1.48
N LEU A 219 11.37 11.50 0.66
CA LEU A 219 11.05 10.24 -0.02
C LEU A 219 12.16 9.78 -0.98
N ALA A 220 12.97 10.69 -1.55
CA ALA A 220 14.11 10.31 -2.38
C ALA A 220 15.16 9.50 -1.60
N HIS A 221 15.24 9.66 -0.28
CA HIS A 221 16.10 8.85 0.60
C HIS A 221 15.70 7.36 0.59
N TYR A 222 14.45 7.06 0.27
CA TYR A 222 13.91 5.70 0.12
C TYR A 222 13.72 5.27 -1.34
N LYS A 223 14.22 6.03 -2.33
CA LYS A 223 14.07 5.76 -3.78
C LYS A 223 14.44 4.32 -4.18
N LYS A 224 15.44 3.70 -3.55
CA LYS A 224 15.80 2.30 -3.82
C LYS A 224 14.77 1.29 -3.28
N SER A 225 14.19 1.55 -2.11
CA SER A 225 13.07 0.74 -1.57
C SER A 225 11.85 0.84 -2.47
N MET A 226 11.41 2.06 -2.77
CA MET A 226 10.23 2.30 -3.63
C MET A 226 10.41 1.70 -5.02
N ARG A 227 11.63 1.69 -5.60
CA ARG A 227 11.89 0.98 -6.87
C ARG A 227 11.59 -0.51 -6.77
N TYR A 228 12.07 -1.19 -5.73
CA TYR A 228 11.84 -2.62 -5.55
C TYR A 228 10.39 -2.94 -5.20
N PHE A 229 9.72 -2.08 -4.41
CA PHE A 229 8.29 -2.23 -4.13
C PHE A 229 7.44 -2.05 -5.39
N ASN A 230 7.66 -0.98 -6.19
CA ASN A 230 6.99 -0.79 -7.48
C ASN A 230 7.14 -2.01 -8.41
N LEU A 231 8.35 -2.59 -8.49
CA LEU A 231 8.59 -3.79 -9.30
C LEU A 231 7.81 -5.02 -8.76
N ALA A 232 7.74 -5.20 -7.43
CA ALA A 232 6.92 -6.23 -6.82
C ALA A 232 5.42 -6.03 -7.12
N THR A 233 4.92 -4.80 -7.17
CA THR A 233 3.51 -4.46 -7.49
C THR A 233 3.14 -4.86 -8.93
N LEU A 234 4.10 -4.79 -9.85
CA LEU A 234 3.88 -5.21 -11.23
C LEU A 234 3.89 -6.74 -11.37
N VAL A 235 4.69 -7.46 -10.56
CA VAL A 235 4.72 -8.94 -10.54
C VAL A 235 3.51 -9.55 -9.82
N LEU A 236 3.24 -9.18 -8.56
CA LEU A 236 2.22 -9.85 -7.73
C LEU A 236 1.49 -8.87 -6.78
N PRO A 237 0.62 -7.98 -7.31
CA PRO A 237 -0.06 -6.91 -6.55
C PRO A 237 -1.08 -7.42 -5.52
N SER A 238 -1.38 -8.72 -5.49
CA SER A 238 -2.31 -9.33 -4.54
C SER A 238 -1.76 -9.36 -3.12
N VAL A 239 -0.44 -9.35 -2.93
CA VAL A 239 0.19 -9.48 -1.61
C VAL A 239 0.15 -8.15 -0.85
N GLY A 240 -0.63 -8.12 0.22
CA GLY A 240 -0.86 -6.93 1.03
C GLY A 240 0.36 -6.45 1.80
N GLU A 241 1.31 -7.34 2.09
CA GLU A 241 2.56 -7.02 2.79
C GLU A 241 3.39 -5.97 2.04
N LEU A 242 3.29 -5.94 0.71
CA LEU A 242 3.94 -4.95 -0.13
C LEU A 242 3.51 -3.52 0.21
N TYR A 243 2.20 -3.26 0.22
CA TYR A 243 1.66 -1.94 0.58
C TYR A 243 1.87 -1.63 2.08
N LEU A 244 2.05 -2.64 2.95
CA LEU A 244 2.48 -2.38 4.34
C LEU A 244 3.89 -1.80 4.37
N GLN A 245 4.83 -2.38 3.62
CA GLN A 245 6.22 -1.90 3.58
C GLN A 245 6.33 -0.50 2.93
N GLU A 246 5.49 -0.19 1.94
CA GLU A 246 5.32 1.18 1.41
C GLU A 246 4.76 2.13 2.49
N GLY A 247 3.68 1.75 3.18
CA GLY A 247 3.08 2.55 4.25
C GLY A 247 4.07 2.87 5.37
N LEU A 248 4.96 1.94 5.71
CA LEU A 248 6.04 2.15 6.67
C LEU A 248 7.13 3.12 6.16
N VAL A 249 7.36 3.21 4.83
CA VAL A 249 8.18 4.31 4.27
C VAL A 249 7.45 5.64 4.45
N TYR A 250 6.15 5.71 4.15
CA TYR A 250 5.37 6.94 4.24
C TYR A 250 5.28 7.49 5.67
N VAL A 251 5.12 6.63 6.70
CA VAL A 251 5.23 7.03 8.11
C VAL A 251 6.62 7.63 8.40
N HIS A 252 7.70 7.03 7.88
CA HIS A 252 9.05 7.53 8.14
C HIS A 252 9.37 8.88 7.49
N VAL A 253 8.62 9.33 6.48
CA VAL A 253 8.71 10.66 5.84
C VAL A 253 7.59 11.62 6.32
N LYS A 254 6.80 11.25 7.34
CA LYS A 254 5.60 11.98 7.82
C LYS A 254 4.50 12.23 6.76
N SER A 255 4.44 11.45 5.68
CA SER A 255 3.36 11.53 4.69
C SER A 255 2.18 10.63 5.11
N PHE A 256 1.43 11.07 6.12
CA PHE A 256 0.44 10.23 6.79
C PHE A 256 -0.82 9.91 5.95
N GLY A 257 -1.15 10.74 4.95
CA GLY A 257 -2.21 10.40 4.00
C GLY A 257 -1.80 9.20 3.15
N SER A 258 -0.59 9.28 2.58
CA SER A 258 0.02 8.19 1.80
C SER A 258 0.21 6.90 2.62
N SER A 259 0.59 7.01 3.91
CA SER A 259 0.71 5.81 4.76
C SER A 259 -0.64 5.18 5.06
N THR A 260 -1.66 5.98 5.40
CA THR A 260 -3.00 5.46 5.71
C THR A 260 -3.64 4.84 4.47
N TYR A 261 -3.46 5.45 3.29
CA TYR A 261 -3.79 4.87 1.99
C TYR A 261 -3.11 3.50 1.80
N SER A 262 -1.80 3.40 2.04
CA SER A 262 -1.03 2.16 1.81
C SER A 262 -1.39 1.06 2.82
N PHE A 263 -1.68 1.40 4.08
CA PHE A 263 -2.21 0.45 5.07
C PHE A 263 -3.62 -0.03 4.70
N ALA A 264 -4.47 0.85 4.18
CA ALA A 264 -5.80 0.47 3.68
C ALA A 264 -5.71 -0.44 2.44
N ARG A 265 -4.78 -0.18 1.51
CA ARG A 265 -4.43 -1.10 0.40
C ARG A 265 -3.91 -2.45 0.90
N SER A 266 -3.09 -2.45 1.94
CA SER A 266 -2.52 -3.64 2.58
C SER A 266 -3.58 -4.53 3.25
N ALA A 267 -4.60 -3.92 3.86
CA ALA A 267 -5.72 -4.61 4.50
C ALA A 267 -6.79 -5.12 3.50
N LEU A 268 -6.78 -4.61 2.26
CA LEU A 268 -7.83 -4.83 1.25
C LEU A 268 -7.28 -5.30 -0.11
N SER A 269 -6.10 -5.93 -0.13
CA SER A 269 -5.66 -6.71 -1.28
C SER A 269 -6.33 -8.11 -1.28
N ARG A 270 -6.15 -8.91 -2.35
CA ARG A 270 -6.63 -10.31 -2.38
C ARG A 270 -5.99 -11.18 -1.28
N LEU A 271 -4.70 -10.97 -1.00
CA LEU A 271 -3.93 -11.66 0.05
C LEU A 271 -3.45 -10.62 1.08
N PRO A 272 -4.32 -10.15 2.00
CA PRO A 272 -4.03 -9.01 2.86
C PRO A 272 -2.93 -9.30 3.89
N SER A 273 -2.17 -8.27 4.31
CA SER A 273 -1.24 -8.41 5.44
C SER A 273 -2.02 -8.38 6.76
N SER A 274 -1.68 -9.29 7.67
CA SER A 274 -2.23 -9.33 9.03
C SER A 274 -1.91 -8.05 9.81
N ALA A 275 -0.79 -7.38 9.52
CA ALA A 275 -0.42 -6.10 10.12
C ALA A 275 -0.94 -4.88 9.34
N GLY A 276 -1.46 -5.05 8.12
CA GLY A 276 -2.03 -3.97 7.31
C GLY A 276 -3.23 -3.31 7.98
N PHE A 277 -4.19 -4.12 8.44
CA PHE A 277 -5.37 -3.63 9.15
C PHE A 277 -5.01 -2.96 10.49
N GLY A 278 -4.10 -3.56 11.28
CA GLY A 278 -3.64 -2.95 12.53
C GLY A 278 -2.98 -1.59 12.34
N ASN A 279 -2.14 -1.42 11.30
CA ASN A 279 -1.51 -0.12 11.03
C ASN A 279 -2.51 0.94 10.48
N PHE A 280 -3.59 0.51 9.83
CA PHE A 280 -4.72 1.40 9.52
C PHE A 280 -5.44 1.86 10.79
N MET A 281 -5.79 0.95 11.71
CA MET A 281 -6.44 1.31 13.00
C MET A 281 -5.54 2.20 13.87
N ASN A 282 -4.24 1.91 13.92
CA ASN A 282 -3.20 2.78 14.51
C ASN A 282 -3.18 4.21 13.94
N SER A 283 -3.71 4.44 12.73
CA SER A 283 -3.70 5.75 12.07
C SER A 283 -4.99 6.54 12.33
N VAL A 284 -6.15 5.88 12.45
CA VAL A 284 -7.47 6.55 12.50
C VAL A 284 -8.42 6.14 13.62
N CYS A 285 -8.09 5.14 14.45
CA CYS A 285 -8.97 4.59 15.50
C CYS A 285 -8.35 4.44 16.89
N GLU A 286 -7.03 4.58 17.05
CA GLU A 286 -6.37 4.32 18.33
C GLU A 286 -5.71 5.58 18.90
N ARG A 287 -6.38 6.24 19.87
CA ARG A 287 -5.90 7.50 20.49
C ARG A 287 -4.48 7.38 21.08
N ASN A 288 -4.12 6.20 21.58
CA ASN A 288 -2.82 5.93 22.20
C ASN A 288 -1.74 5.50 21.19
N SER A 289 -2.09 5.35 19.90
CA SER A 289 -1.13 5.01 18.86
C SER A 289 -0.17 6.17 18.63
N LYS A 290 1.12 5.84 18.46
CA LYS A 290 2.12 6.82 18.06
C LYS A 290 1.78 7.48 16.70
N ILE A 291 1.23 6.74 15.73
CA ILE A 291 0.93 7.27 14.39
C ILE A 291 -0.20 8.30 14.48
N PHE A 292 -1.27 7.97 15.21
CA PHE A 292 -2.38 8.90 15.50
C PHE A 292 -1.89 10.22 16.11
N ASN A 293 -1.01 10.15 17.11
CA ASN A 293 -0.48 11.35 17.77
C ASN A 293 0.44 12.19 16.86
N GLU A 294 1.27 11.55 16.02
CA GLU A 294 2.07 12.27 15.01
C GLU A 294 1.20 12.89 13.90
N ILE A 295 0.02 12.32 13.58
CA ILE A 295 -0.98 12.93 12.68
C ILE A 295 -1.59 14.19 13.31
N VAL A 296 -2.01 14.14 14.57
CA VAL A 296 -2.59 15.28 15.29
C VAL A 296 -1.57 16.41 15.45
N GLU A 297 -0.32 16.11 15.84
CA GLU A 297 0.80 17.07 15.86
C GLU A 297 0.96 17.76 14.49
N THR A 298 0.99 16.98 13.41
CA THR A 298 1.17 17.48 12.04
C THR A 298 -0.03 18.34 11.59
N PHE A 299 -1.26 18.00 11.99
CA PHE A 299 -2.45 18.81 11.72
C PHE A 299 -2.35 20.19 12.39
N HIS A 300 -1.96 20.25 13.66
CA HIS A 300 -1.78 21.51 14.38
C HIS A 300 -0.72 22.40 13.71
N ASP A 301 0.42 21.85 13.29
CA ASP A 301 1.46 22.62 12.60
C ASP A 301 0.99 23.14 11.22
N VAL A 302 0.28 22.33 10.44
CA VAL A 302 -0.32 22.76 9.16
C VAL A 302 -1.37 23.85 9.38
N HIS A 303 -2.24 23.73 10.39
CA HIS A 303 -3.22 24.75 10.73
C HIS A 303 -2.59 26.07 11.20
N LYS A 304 -1.57 25.98 12.06
CA LYS A 304 -0.72 27.09 12.51
C LYS A 304 0.09 27.74 11.37
N HIS A 305 0.28 27.05 10.25
CA HIS A 305 0.90 27.60 9.04
C HIS A 305 -0.14 28.25 8.10
N ALA A 306 -1.29 27.61 7.90
CA ALA A 306 -2.41 28.15 7.11
C ALA A 306 -2.94 29.47 7.68
N THR A 307 -3.19 29.52 9.00
CA THR A 307 -3.63 30.73 9.72
C THR A 307 -2.61 31.88 9.67
N ARG A 308 -1.32 31.58 9.44
CA ARG A 308 -0.24 32.56 9.22
C ARG A 308 -0.05 32.92 7.74
N GLY A 309 -1.02 32.60 6.88
CA GLY A 309 -0.98 32.91 5.44
C GLY A 309 0.04 32.12 4.62
N LYS A 310 0.69 31.08 5.18
CA LYS A 310 1.63 30.26 4.41
C LYS A 310 0.90 29.39 3.39
N ILE A 311 1.51 29.21 2.23
CA ILE A 311 1.00 28.35 1.16
C ILE A 311 1.21 26.88 1.54
N VAL A 312 0.20 26.26 2.13
CA VAL A 312 0.20 24.84 2.58
C VAL A 312 -0.88 24.00 1.87
N ASN A 313 -1.06 24.25 0.56
CA ASN A 313 -2.15 23.65 -0.23
C ASN A 313 -2.09 22.12 -0.32
N ARG A 314 -0.88 21.54 -0.44
CA ARG A 314 -0.69 20.09 -0.55
C ARG A 314 -0.98 19.44 0.79
N GLU A 315 -0.54 20.08 1.87
CA GLU A 315 -0.64 19.64 3.25
C GLU A 315 -2.09 19.70 3.76
N ILE A 316 -2.91 20.64 3.27
CA ILE A 316 -4.37 20.62 3.48
C ILE A 316 -5.00 19.42 2.73
N ILE A 317 -4.65 19.22 1.46
CA ILE A 317 -5.19 18.10 0.66
C ILE A 317 -4.75 16.72 1.21
N GLU A 318 -3.64 16.64 1.97
CA GLU A 318 -3.20 15.42 2.68
C GLU A 318 -3.76 15.34 4.12
N THR A 319 -3.35 16.27 4.98
CA THR A 319 -3.52 16.17 6.44
C THR A 319 -4.90 16.61 6.91
N TYR A 320 -5.45 17.71 6.39
CA TYR A 320 -6.85 18.09 6.73
C TYR A 320 -7.82 17.05 6.19
N PHE A 321 -7.56 16.50 4.99
CA PHE A 321 -8.35 15.40 4.45
C PHE A 321 -8.29 14.16 5.35
N LEU A 322 -7.11 13.76 5.84
CA LEU A 322 -6.98 12.61 6.74
C LEU A 322 -7.73 12.81 8.07
N VAL A 323 -7.71 14.02 8.63
CA VAL A 323 -8.46 14.36 9.85
C VAL A 323 -9.98 14.39 9.59
N LEU A 324 -10.42 14.92 8.45
CA LEU A 324 -11.82 14.88 8.02
C LEU A 324 -12.30 13.44 7.78
N PHE A 325 -11.48 12.60 7.14
CA PHE A 325 -11.71 11.17 6.97
C PHE A 325 -11.85 10.47 8.33
N GLY A 326 -10.94 10.75 9.27
CA GLY A 326 -11.00 10.24 10.65
C GLY A 326 -12.30 10.63 11.36
N ALA A 327 -12.67 11.91 11.31
CA ALA A 327 -13.91 12.43 11.90
C ALA A 327 -15.20 11.84 11.29
N ARG A 328 -15.15 11.35 10.05
CA ARG A 328 -16.29 10.67 9.40
C ARG A 328 -16.25 9.15 9.58
N PHE A 329 -15.08 8.55 9.77
CA PHE A 329 -14.87 7.10 9.95
C PHE A 329 -15.05 6.65 11.41
N ALA A 330 -14.50 7.40 12.37
CA ALA A 330 -14.53 7.13 13.81
C ALA A 330 -14.88 8.41 14.60
N PRO A 331 -16.11 8.94 14.47
CA PRO A 331 -16.50 10.24 15.02
C PRO A 331 -16.26 10.37 16.53
N GLU A 332 -16.55 9.32 17.30
CA GLU A 332 -16.36 9.25 18.77
C GLU A 332 -14.90 9.46 19.21
N LEU A 333 -13.93 9.15 18.34
CA LEU A 333 -12.52 9.41 18.62
C LEU A 333 -12.13 10.85 18.31
N TRP A 334 -12.54 11.35 17.14
CA TRP A 334 -12.01 12.55 16.50
C TRP A 334 -12.78 13.84 16.80
N ILE A 335 -14.06 13.75 17.17
CA ILE A 335 -14.93 14.88 17.46
C ILE A 335 -15.06 15.04 18.98
N GLY A 336 -14.90 16.26 19.48
CA GLY A 336 -15.05 16.58 20.90
C GLY A 336 -16.51 16.56 21.37
N ASN A 337 -16.70 16.64 22.69
CA ASN A 337 -18.01 16.48 23.35
C ASN A 337 -19.12 17.41 22.79
N GLU A 338 -18.77 18.58 22.29
CA GLU A 338 -19.70 19.57 21.71
C GLU A 338 -20.18 19.22 20.28
N GLN A 339 -19.70 18.11 19.69
CA GLN A 339 -20.00 17.61 18.34
C GLN A 339 -19.64 18.53 17.14
N LYS A 340 -19.19 19.77 17.39
CA LYS A 340 -18.80 20.77 16.37
C LYS A 340 -17.28 20.85 16.12
N ASN A 341 -16.51 20.60 17.16
CA ASN A 341 -15.06 20.78 17.20
C ASN A 341 -14.34 19.43 17.17
N LEU A 342 -13.16 19.39 16.56
CA LEU A 342 -12.25 18.24 16.61
C LEU A 342 -11.57 18.15 17.98
N ILE A 343 -10.87 17.04 18.28
CA ILE A 343 -9.97 16.96 19.46
C ILE A 343 -8.97 18.13 19.47
N SER A 344 -8.56 18.55 18.28
CA SER A 344 -7.63 19.65 18.02
C SER A 344 -8.25 21.05 18.15
N GLU A 345 -9.44 21.18 18.76
CA GLU A 345 -10.25 22.40 18.98
C GLU A 345 -10.76 23.12 17.72
N VAL A 346 -10.15 22.89 16.55
CA VAL A 346 -10.58 23.42 15.26
C VAL A 346 -11.98 22.90 14.87
N MET A 347 -12.86 23.80 14.43
CA MET A 347 -14.19 23.47 13.91
C MET A 347 -14.13 22.50 12.72
N LEU A 348 -14.92 21.41 12.78
CA LEU A 348 -14.99 20.41 11.71
C LEU A 348 -15.48 21.02 10.37
N SER A 349 -16.36 22.02 10.43
CA SER A 349 -16.88 22.75 9.26
C SER A 349 -15.77 23.49 8.50
N HIS A 350 -14.85 24.15 9.19
CA HIS A 350 -13.70 24.84 8.59
C HIS A 350 -12.77 23.84 7.88
N VAL A 351 -12.46 22.72 8.52
CA VAL A 351 -11.62 21.66 7.93
C VAL A 351 -12.29 21.09 6.67
N GLN A 352 -13.59 20.84 6.68
CA GLN A 352 -14.34 20.39 5.50
C GLN A 352 -14.33 21.45 4.39
N GLN A 353 -14.57 22.73 4.70
CA GLN A 353 -14.54 23.81 3.72
C GLN A 353 -13.17 23.95 3.05
N GLU A 354 -12.08 23.96 3.82
CA GLU A 354 -10.71 24.05 3.29
C GLU A 354 -10.34 22.85 2.41
N VAL A 355 -10.66 21.62 2.84
CA VAL A 355 -10.42 20.42 2.02
C VAL A 355 -11.15 20.50 0.68
N MET A 356 -12.44 20.86 0.68
CA MET A 356 -13.22 20.98 -0.55
C MET A 356 -12.70 22.11 -1.45
N HIS A 357 -12.42 23.28 -0.88
CA HIS A 357 -11.95 24.46 -1.61
C HIS A 357 -10.53 24.26 -2.20
N LYS A 358 -9.57 23.68 -1.46
CA LYS A 358 -8.24 23.40 -2.00
C LYS A 358 -8.28 22.27 -3.04
N THR A 359 -9.12 21.25 -2.84
CA THR A 359 -9.39 20.20 -3.86
C THR A 359 -10.01 20.79 -5.13
N ALA A 360 -10.87 21.81 -5.02
CA ALA A 360 -11.51 22.50 -6.14
C ALA A 360 -10.62 23.55 -6.85
N THR A 361 -9.64 24.15 -6.18
CA THR A 361 -8.89 25.31 -6.72
C THR A 361 -7.38 25.10 -6.87
N ARG A 362 -6.83 23.98 -6.37
CA ARG A 362 -5.40 23.66 -6.37
C ARG A 362 -5.11 22.24 -6.85
N TYR A 363 -6.05 21.61 -7.55
CA TYR A 363 -5.95 20.22 -8.01
C TYR A 363 -4.74 19.94 -8.92
N ALA A 364 -4.41 20.84 -9.86
CA ALA A 364 -3.49 20.53 -10.97
C ALA A 364 -2.06 20.10 -10.55
N LYS A 365 -1.60 20.46 -9.33
CA LYS A 365 -0.31 20.01 -8.77
C LYS A 365 -0.44 18.89 -7.73
N ASN A 366 -1.66 18.43 -7.44
CA ASN A 366 -2.00 17.53 -6.34
C ASN A 366 -2.88 16.33 -6.78
N LEU A 367 -3.08 16.12 -8.09
CA LEU A 367 -4.02 15.12 -8.63
C LEU A 367 -3.80 13.70 -8.09
N GLN A 368 -2.55 13.24 -8.01
CA GLN A 368 -2.23 11.90 -7.50
C GLN A 368 -2.65 11.72 -6.02
N LEU A 369 -2.57 12.78 -5.21
CA LEU A 369 -3.01 12.78 -3.82
C LEU A 369 -4.54 12.82 -3.73
N ILE A 370 -5.21 13.61 -4.56
CA ILE A 370 -6.70 13.62 -4.66
C ILE A 370 -7.23 12.25 -5.11
N PHE A 371 -6.51 11.55 -5.98
CA PHE A 371 -6.84 10.18 -6.40
C PHE A 371 -6.59 9.15 -5.27
N GLN A 372 -5.49 9.27 -4.52
CA GLN A 372 -5.29 8.48 -3.29
C GLN A 372 -6.39 8.71 -2.26
N ASN A 373 -6.85 9.95 -2.09
CA ASN A 373 -7.96 10.32 -1.19
C ASN A 373 -9.28 9.63 -1.58
N LEU A 374 -9.62 9.59 -2.87
CA LEU A 374 -10.76 8.81 -3.38
C LEU A 374 -10.63 7.32 -3.03
N ILE A 375 -9.45 6.73 -3.26
CA ILE A 375 -9.22 5.30 -3.00
C ILE A 375 -9.28 5.01 -1.48
N LEU A 376 -8.83 5.95 -0.64
CA LEU A 376 -8.94 5.85 0.81
C LEU A 376 -10.40 5.96 1.29
N ILE A 377 -11.24 6.81 0.69
CA ILE A 377 -12.71 6.82 0.93
C ILE A 377 -13.33 5.45 0.59
N ILE A 378 -13.00 4.92 -0.59
CA ILE A 378 -13.49 3.62 -1.07
C ILE A 378 -13.06 2.48 -0.13
N ALA A 379 -11.81 2.51 0.35
CA ALA A 379 -11.27 1.56 1.31
C ALA A 379 -11.97 1.68 2.67
N GLY A 380 -12.10 2.91 3.18
CA GLY A 380 -12.73 3.21 4.46
C GLY A 380 -14.14 2.67 4.54
N PHE A 381 -14.97 2.83 3.50
CA PHE A 381 -16.33 2.25 3.54
C PHE A 381 -16.35 0.73 3.67
N ASP A 382 -15.45 0.00 3.00
CA ASP A 382 -15.40 -1.47 3.07
C ASP A 382 -14.86 -1.97 4.43
N ILE A 383 -13.95 -1.20 5.06
CA ILE A 383 -13.45 -1.47 6.42
C ILE A 383 -14.54 -1.14 7.46
N LEU A 384 -15.18 0.02 7.38
CA LEU A 384 -16.26 0.45 8.27
C LEU A 384 -17.41 -0.58 8.27
N LYS A 385 -17.83 -1.01 7.08
CA LYS A 385 -18.82 -2.07 6.90
C LYS A 385 -18.37 -3.44 7.45
N THR A 386 -17.07 -3.72 7.46
CA THR A 386 -16.50 -4.95 8.04
C THR A 386 -16.42 -4.88 9.57
N LEU A 387 -16.23 -3.69 10.15
CA LEU A 387 -16.33 -3.43 11.59
C LEU A 387 -17.80 -3.52 12.06
N ASN A 388 -18.70 -2.76 11.42
CA ASN A 388 -20.12 -2.68 11.76
C ASN A 388 -20.83 -4.04 11.75
N ARG A 389 -20.45 -4.94 10.83
CA ARG A 389 -20.92 -6.33 10.78
C ARG A 389 -20.67 -7.17 12.04
N LYS A 390 -19.80 -6.70 12.95
CA LYS A 390 -19.51 -7.33 14.25
C LYS A 390 -20.20 -6.63 15.43
N SER A 391 -20.87 -5.50 15.19
CA SER A 391 -21.62 -4.79 16.23
C SER A 391 -23.03 -5.33 16.38
N VAL A 392 -23.55 -5.27 17.60
CA VAL A 392 -24.94 -5.62 17.94
C VAL A 392 -25.91 -4.48 17.59
N GLU A 393 -25.41 -3.24 17.45
CA GLU A 393 -26.22 -2.03 17.27
C GLU A 393 -26.48 -1.71 15.79
N LEU A 394 -27.35 -2.50 15.15
CA LEU A 394 -27.71 -2.33 13.73
C LEU A 394 -28.24 -0.93 13.34
N PRO A 395 -29.06 -0.21 14.15
CA PRO A 395 -29.55 1.11 13.75
C PRO A 395 -28.46 2.19 13.73
N GLN A 396 -27.61 2.23 14.76
CA GLN A 396 -26.56 3.24 14.91
C GLN A 396 -25.44 3.03 13.88
N THR A 397 -25.06 1.77 13.63
CA THR A 397 -24.08 1.44 12.57
C THR A 397 -24.57 1.83 11.18
N GLN A 398 -25.87 1.63 10.87
CA GLN A 398 -26.45 2.10 9.60
C GLN A 398 -26.47 3.63 9.49
N ALA A 399 -26.76 4.35 10.57
CA ALA A 399 -26.69 5.81 10.59
C ALA A 399 -25.25 6.34 10.36
N ASN A 400 -24.24 5.66 10.91
CA ASN A 400 -22.84 5.99 10.70
C ASN A 400 -22.38 5.65 9.27
N GLU A 401 -22.81 4.53 8.67
CA GLU A 401 -22.58 4.24 7.24
C GLU A 401 -23.22 5.30 6.33
N ALA A 402 -24.43 5.78 6.65
CA ALA A 402 -25.08 6.83 5.88
C ALA A 402 -24.31 8.17 5.93
N LYS A 403 -23.88 8.61 7.13
CA LYS A 403 -23.05 9.82 7.32
C LYS A 403 -21.69 9.71 6.62
N TYR A 404 -21.11 8.52 6.57
CA TYR A 404 -19.86 8.27 5.83
C TYR A 404 -20.07 8.38 4.31
N LEU A 405 -21.16 7.79 3.80
CA LEU A 405 -21.49 7.85 2.37
C LEU A 405 -21.91 9.25 1.92
N GLU A 406 -22.52 10.07 2.78
CA GLU A 406 -22.79 11.49 2.52
C GLU A 406 -21.48 12.25 2.26
N PHE A 407 -20.51 12.17 3.18
CA PHE A 407 -19.16 12.71 3.01
C PHE A 407 -18.46 12.20 1.73
N ALA A 408 -18.55 10.90 1.44
CA ALA A 408 -17.97 10.31 0.25
C ALA A 408 -18.56 10.89 -1.04
N MET A 409 -19.89 11.01 -1.12
CA MET A 409 -20.60 11.54 -2.29
C MET A 409 -20.33 13.04 -2.46
N ASP A 410 -20.25 13.82 -1.38
CA ASP A 410 -19.91 15.25 -1.45
C ASP A 410 -18.47 15.48 -1.93
N TYR A 411 -17.49 14.70 -1.45
CA TYR A 411 -16.10 14.82 -1.90
C TYR A 411 -15.96 14.51 -3.40
N ILE A 412 -16.60 13.43 -3.86
CA ILE A 412 -16.63 13.03 -5.27
C ILE A 412 -17.33 14.12 -6.11
N SER A 413 -18.49 14.60 -5.67
CA SER A 413 -19.27 15.64 -6.35
C SER A 413 -18.49 16.95 -6.49
N ASN A 414 -17.78 17.36 -5.44
CA ASN A 414 -16.95 18.56 -5.43
C ASN A 414 -15.83 18.50 -6.47
N PHE A 415 -15.10 17.38 -6.57
CA PHE A 415 -14.03 17.23 -7.56
C PHE A 415 -14.58 17.07 -9.00
N VAL A 416 -15.69 16.35 -9.18
CA VAL A 416 -16.35 16.22 -10.49
C VAL A 416 -16.80 17.58 -11.02
N ARG A 417 -17.54 18.36 -10.22
CA ARG A 417 -18.08 19.67 -10.62
C ARG A 417 -16.96 20.70 -10.89
N ASN A 418 -15.94 20.78 -10.02
CA ASN A 418 -14.96 21.88 -10.05
C ASN A 418 -13.64 21.58 -10.78
N ALA A 419 -13.31 20.30 -11.01
CA ALA A 419 -12.06 19.92 -11.68
C ALA A 419 -12.32 19.09 -12.95
N VAL A 420 -13.05 17.98 -12.86
CA VAL A 420 -13.22 17.06 -14.00
C VAL A 420 -13.99 17.70 -15.16
N VAL A 421 -15.04 18.48 -14.89
CA VAL A 421 -15.80 19.21 -15.93
C VAL A 421 -15.01 20.35 -16.58
N ALA A 422 -14.08 20.96 -15.84
CA ALA A 422 -13.19 22.02 -16.35
C ALA A 422 -12.08 21.45 -17.24
N GLU A 423 -11.48 20.34 -16.82
CA GLU A 423 -10.33 19.67 -17.46
C GLU A 423 -10.76 18.51 -18.37
N LEU A 424 -12.03 18.48 -18.77
CA LEU A 424 -12.66 17.32 -19.44
C LEU A 424 -12.00 16.94 -20.78
N THR A 425 -11.39 17.91 -21.46
CA THR A 425 -10.67 17.75 -22.73
C THR A 425 -9.15 17.65 -22.56
N ASN A 426 -8.65 17.48 -21.33
CA ASN A 426 -7.23 17.37 -21.04
C ASN A 426 -6.69 15.98 -21.40
N GLU A 427 -6.37 15.78 -22.67
CA GLU A 427 -5.75 14.56 -23.20
C GLU A 427 -4.39 14.21 -22.56
N LYS A 428 -3.75 15.12 -21.83
CA LYS A 428 -2.39 14.91 -21.30
C LYS A 428 -2.37 14.22 -19.93
N GLU A 429 -3.46 14.32 -19.17
CA GLU A 429 -3.56 13.88 -17.77
C GLU A 429 -4.72 12.89 -17.59
N TRP A 430 -4.41 11.71 -17.07
CA TRP A 430 -5.33 10.58 -16.98
C TRP A 430 -6.21 10.64 -15.72
N VAL A 431 -5.76 11.31 -14.66
CA VAL A 431 -6.41 11.25 -13.34
C VAL A 431 -7.86 11.75 -13.36
N TYR A 432 -8.18 12.77 -14.14
CA TYR A 432 -9.53 13.38 -14.15
C TYR A 432 -10.63 12.36 -14.52
N LEU A 433 -10.44 11.60 -15.61
CA LEU A 433 -11.39 10.57 -16.03
C LEU A 433 -11.24 9.29 -15.19
N ALA A 434 -10.03 8.93 -14.80
CA ALA A 434 -9.78 7.77 -13.94
C ALA A 434 -10.47 7.90 -12.57
N PHE A 435 -10.54 9.10 -11.99
CA PHE A 435 -11.28 9.39 -10.76
C PHE A 435 -12.76 9.00 -10.91
N VAL A 436 -13.38 9.35 -12.04
CA VAL A 436 -14.77 9.00 -12.34
C VAL A 436 -14.91 7.49 -12.59
N ARG A 437 -14.08 6.89 -13.46
CA ARG A 437 -14.07 5.43 -13.71
C ARG A 437 -14.02 4.62 -12.42
N VAL A 438 -13.15 4.99 -11.49
CA VAL A 438 -12.96 4.30 -10.20
C VAL A 438 -14.17 4.49 -9.28
N ALA A 439 -14.74 5.70 -9.21
CA ALA A 439 -15.97 5.94 -8.46
C ALA A 439 -17.15 5.12 -9.01
N GLU A 440 -17.36 5.11 -10.34
CA GLU A 440 -18.43 4.34 -10.99
C GLU A 440 -18.23 2.82 -10.84
N CYS A 441 -16.99 2.33 -10.94
CA CYS A 441 -16.67 0.94 -10.64
C CYS A 441 -16.97 0.56 -9.18
N TRP A 442 -16.74 1.46 -8.21
CA TRP A 442 -17.12 1.24 -6.81
C TRP A 442 -18.64 1.16 -6.62
N LEU A 443 -19.42 2.02 -7.30
CA LEU A 443 -20.89 1.90 -7.33
C LEU A 443 -21.32 0.54 -7.90
N MET A 444 -20.80 0.14 -9.06
CA MET A 444 -21.08 -1.16 -9.68
C MET A 444 -20.62 -2.35 -8.81
N ALA A 445 -19.56 -2.18 -8.02
CA ALA A 445 -19.09 -3.19 -7.09
C ALA A 445 -20.07 -3.37 -5.91
N ASN A 446 -20.52 -2.28 -5.28
CA ASN A 446 -21.18 -2.30 -3.98
C ASN A 446 -22.63 -1.76 -4.03
N LYS A 447 -23.61 -2.69 -4.05
CA LYS A 447 -25.05 -2.36 -4.12
C LYS A 447 -25.52 -1.34 -3.07
N THR A 448 -24.96 -1.36 -1.86
CA THR A 448 -25.32 -0.38 -0.81
C THR A 448 -24.96 1.04 -1.24
N VAL A 449 -23.76 1.22 -1.77
CA VAL A 449 -23.25 2.52 -2.25
C VAL A 449 -24.03 2.98 -3.47
N LEU A 450 -24.27 2.11 -4.45
CA LEU A 450 -25.11 2.41 -5.62
C LEU A 450 -26.52 2.87 -5.23
N HIS A 451 -27.15 2.19 -4.26
CA HIS A 451 -28.48 2.56 -3.79
C HIS A 451 -28.48 3.89 -3.01
N PHE A 452 -27.40 4.22 -2.29
CA PHE A 452 -27.24 5.55 -1.68
C PHE A 452 -27.04 6.63 -2.76
N ALA A 453 -26.09 6.41 -3.68
CA ALA A 453 -25.75 7.32 -4.76
C ALA A 453 -26.96 7.67 -5.66
N HIS A 454 -27.79 6.70 -6.04
CA HIS A 454 -29.03 6.95 -6.79
C HIS A 454 -30.06 7.86 -6.08
N ARG A 455 -29.91 8.10 -4.77
CA ARG A 455 -30.78 8.99 -3.98
C ARG A 455 -30.08 10.28 -3.53
N ASN A 456 -28.76 10.38 -3.67
CA ASN A 456 -28.01 11.58 -3.33
C ASN A 456 -28.14 12.60 -4.46
N THR A 457 -28.90 13.66 -4.21
CA THR A 457 -29.20 14.72 -5.19
C THR A 457 -27.94 15.43 -5.67
N ASN A 458 -27.03 15.80 -4.77
CA ASN A 458 -25.77 16.49 -5.11
C ASN A 458 -24.95 15.70 -6.13
N PHE A 459 -24.82 14.39 -5.90
CA PHE A 459 -24.06 13.48 -6.75
C PHE A 459 -24.78 13.17 -8.08
N CYS A 460 -26.10 12.94 -8.05
CA CYS A 460 -26.88 12.74 -9.27
C CYS A 460 -26.83 13.98 -10.19
N GLU A 461 -26.90 15.19 -9.62
CA GLU A 461 -26.70 16.45 -10.35
C GLU A 461 -25.26 16.64 -10.85
N ALA A 462 -24.24 16.25 -10.08
CA ALA A 462 -22.84 16.31 -10.50
C ALA A 462 -22.58 15.41 -11.72
N MET A 463 -23.10 14.18 -11.69
CA MET A 463 -23.03 13.23 -12.80
C MET A 463 -23.89 13.69 -14.00
N MET A 464 -25.05 14.30 -13.77
CA MET A 464 -25.86 14.92 -14.84
C MET A 464 -25.09 16.01 -15.57
N HIS A 465 -24.44 16.92 -14.84
CA HIS A 465 -23.61 17.97 -15.45
C HIS A 465 -22.46 17.36 -16.24
N LEU A 466 -21.70 16.43 -15.64
CA LEU A 466 -20.59 15.75 -16.32
C LEU A 466 -21.04 15.06 -17.61
N MET A 467 -22.18 14.35 -17.60
CA MET A 467 -22.69 13.66 -18.78
C MET A 467 -23.09 14.63 -19.90
N ASN A 468 -23.74 15.76 -19.59
CA ASN A 468 -24.06 16.78 -20.59
C ASN A 468 -22.79 17.42 -21.17
N GLU A 469 -21.81 17.71 -20.31
CA GLU A 469 -20.51 18.28 -20.69
C GLU A 469 -19.69 17.33 -21.57
N ILE A 470 -19.74 16.02 -21.32
CA ILE A 470 -19.16 14.99 -22.21
C ILE A 470 -19.83 15.05 -23.58
N HIS A 471 -21.16 15.11 -23.65
CA HIS A 471 -21.88 15.18 -24.92
C HIS A 471 -21.50 16.43 -25.73
N GLU A 472 -21.51 17.60 -25.08
CA GLU A 472 -21.31 18.90 -25.73
C GLU A 472 -19.84 19.17 -26.10
N LYS A 473 -18.89 18.97 -25.19
CA LYS A 473 -17.47 19.31 -25.41
C LYS A 473 -16.72 18.26 -26.22
N THR A 474 -17.03 16.96 -26.03
CA THR A 474 -16.22 15.87 -26.60
C THR A 474 -16.85 15.20 -27.82
N LYS A 475 -18.17 15.39 -28.04
CA LYS A 475 -18.96 14.71 -29.08
C LYS A 475 -18.93 13.17 -28.98
N CYS A 476 -18.69 12.65 -27.76
CA CYS A 476 -18.74 11.22 -27.44
C CYS A 476 -20.11 10.61 -27.83
N ARG A 477 -20.09 9.62 -28.71
CA ARG A 477 -21.30 9.03 -29.33
C ARG A 477 -22.06 8.08 -28.40
N GLU A 478 -21.42 7.54 -27.36
CA GLU A 478 -22.06 6.60 -26.45
C GLU A 478 -23.18 7.21 -25.57
N ILE A 479 -23.32 8.53 -25.57
CA ILE A 479 -24.47 9.22 -24.97
C ILE A 479 -25.70 9.11 -25.89
N GLU A 480 -25.51 9.19 -27.20
CA GLU A 480 -26.58 9.03 -28.21
C GLU A 480 -26.92 7.57 -28.52
N SER A 481 -25.95 6.66 -28.39
CA SER A 481 -26.09 5.26 -28.81
C SER A 481 -27.26 4.53 -28.11
N SER A 482 -27.99 3.69 -28.84
CA SER A 482 -28.90 2.69 -28.21
C SER A 482 -28.12 1.51 -27.63
N SER A 483 -26.84 1.36 -28.03
CA SER A 483 -25.85 0.50 -27.40
C SER A 483 -25.77 0.78 -25.90
N SER A 484 -25.48 -0.29 -25.16
CA SER A 484 -24.95 -0.18 -23.80
C SER A 484 -23.77 -1.12 -23.58
N HIS A 485 -23.08 -1.48 -24.68
CA HIS A 485 -21.88 -2.30 -24.63
C HIS A 485 -20.75 -1.54 -23.94
N ARG A 486 -19.82 -2.28 -23.34
CA ARG A 486 -18.61 -1.71 -22.73
C ARG A 486 -17.54 -1.55 -23.81
N PRO A 487 -16.71 -0.49 -23.77
CA PRO A 487 -15.57 -0.38 -24.68
C PRO A 487 -14.59 -1.55 -24.50
N HIS A 488 -13.88 -1.86 -25.58
CA HIS A 488 -12.71 -2.74 -25.60
C HIS A 488 -11.42 -1.91 -25.54
N ARG A 489 -10.29 -2.52 -25.16
CA ARG A 489 -8.97 -1.89 -25.10
C ARG A 489 -7.85 -2.92 -25.29
N PRO A 490 -6.63 -2.52 -25.68
CA PRO A 490 -5.51 -3.46 -25.85
C PRO A 490 -4.74 -3.79 -24.56
N TYR A 491 -4.81 -2.95 -23.52
CA TYR A 491 -4.08 -3.14 -22.25
C TYR A 491 -4.75 -2.39 -21.09
N TYR A 492 -4.36 -2.70 -19.84
CA TYR A 492 -4.81 -2.02 -18.63
C TYR A 492 -4.23 -0.61 -18.53
N PHE A 493 -5.07 0.40 -18.31
CA PHE A 493 -4.60 1.76 -18.11
C PHE A 493 -4.00 1.97 -16.71
N GLN A 494 -3.31 3.09 -16.51
CA GLN A 494 -2.53 3.39 -15.30
C GLN A 494 -3.34 3.17 -14.00
N GLU A 495 -4.59 3.58 -13.98
CA GLU A 495 -5.52 3.40 -12.86
C GLU A 495 -5.89 1.93 -12.60
N ASP A 496 -6.04 1.12 -13.66
CA ASP A 496 -6.31 -0.32 -13.56
C ASP A 496 -5.09 -1.07 -13.03
N VAL A 497 -3.88 -0.71 -13.48
CA VAL A 497 -2.62 -1.28 -12.98
C VAL A 497 -2.42 -0.92 -11.50
N LEU A 498 -2.70 0.33 -11.11
CA LEU A 498 -2.59 0.81 -9.72
C LEU A 498 -3.59 0.12 -8.79
N LEU A 499 -4.81 -0.16 -9.26
CA LEU A 499 -5.92 -0.72 -8.45
C LEU A 499 -6.18 -2.21 -8.66
N ARG A 500 -5.35 -2.87 -9.46
CA ARG A 500 -5.27 -4.34 -9.58
C ARG A 500 -5.23 -4.96 -8.18
N GLU A 501 -6.08 -5.95 -7.96
CA GLU A 501 -6.24 -6.68 -6.69
C GLU A 501 -6.84 -5.92 -5.50
N PHE A 502 -7.45 -4.76 -5.72
CA PHE A 502 -8.15 -4.02 -4.66
C PHE A 502 -9.59 -4.55 -4.42
N LYS A 503 -9.82 -5.14 -3.24
CA LYS A 503 -11.06 -5.83 -2.84
C LYS A 503 -12.37 -5.01 -2.99
N PRO A 504 -12.45 -3.71 -2.63
CA PRO A 504 -13.69 -2.93 -2.75
C PRO A 504 -14.19 -2.76 -4.18
N LEU A 505 -13.31 -2.93 -5.18
CA LEU A 505 -13.63 -2.89 -6.61
C LEU A 505 -13.82 -4.29 -7.22
N LYS A 506 -13.79 -5.36 -6.40
CA LYS A 506 -13.75 -6.76 -6.84
C LYS A 506 -12.50 -7.08 -7.67
N TYR A 507 -11.34 -6.57 -7.23
CA TYR A 507 -10.00 -6.87 -7.75
C TYR A 507 -9.66 -6.31 -9.15
N SER A 508 -10.61 -5.75 -9.90
CA SER A 508 -10.41 -5.12 -11.21
C SER A 508 -11.43 -4.02 -11.48
N LEU A 509 -11.12 -3.05 -12.33
CA LEU A 509 -12.14 -2.14 -12.87
C LEU A 509 -12.99 -2.92 -13.88
N SER A 510 -14.30 -2.68 -13.89
CA SER A 510 -15.27 -3.50 -14.64
C SER A 510 -16.18 -2.66 -15.54
N ASP A 511 -15.68 -1.52 -15.99
CA ASP A 511 -16.29 -0.62 -16.97
C ASP A 511 -15.90 -0.99 -18.42
N PHE A 512 -14.73 -1.60 -18.64
CA PHE A 512 -14.31 -2.19 -19.92
C PHE A 512 -14.78 -3.65 -20.10
N LYS A 513 -14.73 -4.14 -21.34
CA LYS A 513 -14.83 -5.58 -21.67
C LYS A 513 -13.44 -6.15 -21.95
N ASP A 514 -12.77 -6.57 -20.88
CA ASP A 514 -11.38 -7.05 -20.95
C ASP A 514 -11.23 -8.55 -21.29
N SER A 515 -12.29 -9.22 -21.80
CA SER A 515 -12.28 -10.66 -22.11
C SER A 515 -11.11 -11.09 -22.98
N ASP A 516 -10.75 -10.24 -23.92
CA ASP A 516 -9.80 -10.56 -24.98
C ASP A 516 -8.35 -10.35 -24.51
N LEU A 517 -8.15 -9.55 -23.44
CA LEU A 517 -6.85 -9.39 -22.79
C LEU A 517 -6.44 -10.67 -22.07
N PHE A 518 -7.36 -11.40 -21.44
CA PHE A 518 -7.07 -12.68 -20.77
C PHE A 518 -6.61 -13.75 -21.76
N ASN A 519 -7.26 -13.80 -22.93
CA ASN A 519 -6.97 -14.77 -23.99
C ASN A 519 -5.74 -14.41 -24.85
N SER A 520 -5.18 -13.20 -24.70
CA SER A 520 -4.01 -12.75 -25.46
C SER A 520 -2.73 -13.48 -25.05
N GLU A 521 -1.89 -13.84 -26.03
CA GLU A 521 -0.52 -14.30 -25.77
C GLU A 521 0.28 -13.28 -24.94
N THR A 522 0.10 -11.99 -25.20
CA THR A 522 0.80 -10.88 -24.52
C THR A 522 0.14 -10.43 -23.21
N SER A 523 -0.83 -11.18 -22.66
CA SER A 523 -1.62 -10.76 -21.49
C SER A 523 -0.81 -10.32 -20.27
N SER A 524 0.36 -10.92 -20.02
CA SER A 524 1.27 -10.52 -18.92
C SER A 524 1.83 -9.10 -19.09
N LYS A 525 2.07 -8.64 -20.33
CA LYS A 525 2.36 -7.23 -20.63
C LYS A 525 1.10 -6.37 -20.44
N ALA A 526 -0.03 -6.81 -21.00
CA ALA A 526 -1.28 -6.05 -21.03
C ALA A 526 -1.77 -5.69 -19.62
N PHE A 527 -1.69 -6.61 -18.66
CA PHE A 527 -2.11 -6.39 -17.27
C PHE A 527 -1.19 -5.49 -16.43
N ILE A 528 -0.02 -5.08 -16.96
CA ILE A 528 0.86 -4.08 -16.35
C ILE A 528 0.92 -2.76 -17.15
N GLY A 529 0.00 -2.57 -18.10
CA GLY A 529 -0.07 -1.37 -18.93
C GLY A 529 1.02 -1.28 -19.99
N MET A 530 1.45 -2.43 -20.52
CA MET A 530 2.40 -2.51 -21.64
C MET A 530 1.77 -3.26 -22.81
N ALA A 531 1.97 -2.75 -24.02
CA ALA A 531 1.65 -3.42 -25.27
C ALA A 531 2.71 -3.11 -26.32
N ASP A 532 2.86 -3.98 -27.31
CA ASP A 532 3.85 -3.83 -28.38
C ASP A 532 3.54 -2.64 -29.32
N LYS A 533 2.29 -2.21 -29.36
CA LYS A 533 1.86 -0.89 -29.82
C LYS A 533 1.04 -0.22 -28.71
N MET A 534 1.64 0.75 -28.02
CA MET A 534 0.92 1.63 -27.09
C MET A 534 -0.03 2.55 -27.85
N LEU A 535 -1.15 2.92 -27.22
CA LEU A 535 -2.03 3.97 -27.72
C LEU A 535 -1.41 5.36 -27.44
N SER A 536 -1.76 6.36 -28.24
CA SER A 536 -1.51 7.75 -27.87
C SER A 536 -2.37 8.14 -26.66
N LYS A 537 -1.94 9.14 -25.89
CA LYS A 537 -2.73 9.63 -24.75
C LYS A 537 -4.15 10.06 -25.15
N LYS A 538 -4.32 10.58 -26.38
CA LYS A 538 -5.61 10.95 -26.97
C LYS A 538 -6.54 9.76 -27.15
N GLU A 539 -6.01 8.64 -27.67
CA GLU A 539 -6.77 7.40 -27.86
C GLU A 539 -7.14 6.77 -26.51
N GLU A 540 -6.23 6.75 -25.52
CA GLU A 540 -6.62 6.30 -24.17
C GLU A 540 -7.65 7.23 -23.51
N HIS A 541 -7.53 8.55 -23.69
CA HIS A 541 -8.47 9.54 -23.16
C HIS A 541 -9.87 9.36 -23.78
N ALA A 542 -9.95 9.12 -25.10
CA ALA A 542 -11.21 8.78 -25.78
C ALA A 542 -11.84 7.49 -25.21
N LEU A 543 -11.07 6.40 -25.05
CA LEU A 543 -11.57 5.16 -24.46
C LEU A 543 -12.02 5.34 -22.99
N ARG A 544 -11.35 6.21 -22.22
CA ARG A 544 -11.80 6.59 -20.86
C ARG A 544 -13.11 7.39 -20.90
N LEU A 545 -13.29 8.31 -21.86
CA LEU A 545 -14.55 9.04 -22.05
C LEU A 545 -15.69 8.08 -22.38
N ASP A 546 -15.50 7.13 -23.29
CA ASP A 546 -16.52 6.14 -23.67
C ASP A 546 -16.90 5.25 -22.46
N ALA A 547 -15.92 4.81 -21.66
CA ALA A 547 -16.16 4.02 -20.46
C ALA A 547 -16.99 4.76 -19.39
N VAL A 548 -16.68 6.04 -19.16
CA VAL A 548 -17.45 6.93 -18.28
C VAL A 548 -18.83 7.20 -18.87
N ALA A 549 -18.94 7.52 -20.17
CA ALA A 549 -20.22 7.82 -20.81
C ALA A 549 -21.19 6.64 -20.74
N VAL A 550 -20.72 5.43 -21.03
CA VAL A 550 -21.50 4.19 -20.92
C VAL A 550 -21.92 3.91 -19.47
N SER A 551 -21.06 4.17 -18.50
CA SER A 551 -21.30 3.87 -17.08
C SER A 551 -22.23 4.90 -16.43
N GLY A 552 -21.94 6.19 -16.60
CA GLY A 552 -22.73 7.32 -16.09
C GLY A 552 -24.13 7.36 -16.67
N LYS A 553 -24.30 7.04 -17.96
CA LYS A 553 -25.62 6.84 -18.59
C LYS A 553 -26.41 5.71 -17.93
N LYS A 554 -25.79 4.55 -17.67
CA LYS A 554 -26.43 3.41 -16.97
C LYS A 554 -26.81 3.73 -15.52
N PHE A 555 -26.03 4.58 -14.85
CA PHE A 555 -26.30 5.08 -13.50
C PHE A 555 -27.47 6.08 -13.52
N LEU A 556 -27.39 7.15 -14.33
CA LEU A 556 -28.42 8.19 -14.40
C LEU A 556 -29.77 7.64 -14.85
N LEU A 557 -29.84 6.68 -15.78
CA LEU A 557 -31.10 6.02 -16.17
C LEU A 557 -31.78 5.24 -15.03
N LYS A 558 -31.15 5.11 -13.85
CA LYS A 558 -31.67 4.40 -12.66
C LYS A 558 -31.71 5.26 -11.38
N ASN A 559 -31.45 6.56 -11.49
CA ASN A 559 -31.55 7.50 -10.36
C ASN A 559 -32.99 7.62 -9.82
N ALA A 560 -33.12 8.05 -8.56
CA ALA A 560 -34.39 8.34 -7.89
C ALA A 560 -34.61 9.86 -7.67
N CYS A 561 -33.70 10.72 -8.13
CA CYS A 561 -33.70 12.17 -7.96
C CYS A 561 -34.50 12.94 -9.05
N GLY A 562 -35.19 12.25 -9.96
CA GLY A 562 -36.02 12.86 -11.01
C GLY A 562 -35.26 13.24 -12.29
N ILE A 563 -33.98 12.88 -12.43
CA ILE A 563 -33.20 13.18 -13.63
C ILE A 563 -33.60 12.22 -14.76
N GLN A 564 -33.81 12.73 -15.98
CA GLN A 564 -34.22 11.95 -17.15
C GLN A 564 -33.42 12.37 -18.39
N LEU A 565 -33.25 11.46 -19.36
CA LEU A 565 -32.63 11.76 -20.64
C LEU A 565 -33.73 12.25 -21.60
N ILE A 566 -33.70 13.54 -21.97
CA ILE A 566 -34.64 14.20 -22.86
C ILE A 566 -33.83 14.95 -23.91
N ASP A 567 -34.16 14.81 -25.20
CA ASP A 567 -33.48 15.46 -26.33
C ASP A 567 -31.95 15.36 -26.26
N LYS A 568 -31.46 14.14 -25.98
CA LYS A 568 -30.05 13.74 -25.79
C LYS A 568 -29.33 14.34 -24.57
N LYS A 569 -29.97 15.19 -23.77
CA LYS A 569 -29.39 15.76 -22.53
C LYS A 569 -30.06 15.18 -21.28
N PHE A 570 -29.30 15.02 -20.21
CA PHE A 570 -29.86 14.70 -18.90
C PHE A 570 -30.37 15.99 -18.24
N VAL A 571 -31.66 16.00 -17.90
CA VAL A 571 -32.35 17.15 -17.31
C VAL A 571 -33.15 16.73 -16.07
N ARG A 572 -33.37 17.66 -15.13
CA ARG A 572 -34.23 17.44 -13.96
C ARG A 572 -35.69 17.55 -14.39
N SER A 573 -36.43 16.43 -14.38
CA SER A 573 -37.86 16.43 -14.64
C SER A 573 -38.65 16.60 -13.33
N ALA A 574 -39.80 17.27 -13.40
CA ALA A 574 -40.80 17.25 -12.33
C ALA A 574 -41.44 15.86 -12.16
N ILE A 575 -41.40 15.04 -13.22
CA ILE A 575 -41.89 13.65 -13.19
C ILE A 575 -40.82 12.78 -12.55
N LYS A 576 -41.13 12.20 -11.38
CA LYS A 576 -40.26 11.20 -10.72
C LYS A 576 -40.02 10.01 -11.65
N THR A 577 -38.77 9.54 -11.71
CA THR A 577 -38.38 8.34 -12.48
C THR A 577 -39.16 7.11 -12.03
N SER A 578 -39.24 6.08 -12.87
CA SER A 578 -39.88 4.79 -12.49
C SER A 578 -39.19 4.11 -11.29
N ALA A 579 -37.92 4.43 -11.01
CA ALA A 579 -37.22 4.03 -9.80
C ALA A 579 -37.70 4.80 -8.55
N GLY A 580 -37.89 6.12 -8.66
CA GLY A 580 -38.47 6.96 -7.60
C GLY A 580 -39.93 6.60 -7.29
N GLN A 581 -40.76 6.42 -8.32
CA GLN A 581 -42.16 5.98 -8.18
C GLN A 581 -42.27 4.64 -7.45
N LYS A 582 -41.42 3.66 -7.79
CA LYS A 582 -41.33 2.35 -7.10
C LYS A 582 -40.80 2.43 -5.66
N TRP A 583 -40.22 3.56 -5.26
CA TRP A 583 -39.76 3.82 -3.90
C TRP A 583 -40.85 4.48 -3.05
N ASP A 584 -41.48 5.55 -3.54
CA ASP A 584 -42.60 6.22 -2.86
C ASP A 584 -43.74 5.23 -2.58
N SER A 585 -44.06 4.34 -3.54
CA SER A 585 -45.09 3.31 -3.37
C SER A 585 -44.75 2.26 -2.30
N ARG A 586 -43.48 2.14 -1.88
CA ARG A 586 -43.07 1.28 -0.75
C ARG A 586 -43.20 2.01 0.58
N LEU A 587 -42.73 3.26 0.68
CA LEU A 587 -42.95 4.08 1.88
C LEU A 587 -44.44 4.26 2.17
N ASN A 588 -45.25 4.58 1.16
CA ASN A 588 -46.69 4.71 1.31
C ASN A 588 -47.36 3.37 1.69
N LYS A 589 -46.81 2.21 1.30
CA LYS A 589 -47.29 0.91 1.79
C LYS A 589 -46.91 0.64 3.24
N GLN A 590 -45.71 1.00 3.68
CA GLN A 590 -45.33 0.84 5.09
C GLN A 590 -46.16 1.77 5.99
N ASN A 591 -46.32 3.05 5.62
CA ASN A 591 -47.13 3.99 6.38
C ASN A 591 -48.63 3.61 6.43
N LYS A 592 -49.17 2.97 5.37
CA LYS A 592 -50.55 2.45 5.40
C LYS A 592 -50.77 1.21 6.28
N VAL A 593 -49.70 0.54 6.73
CA VAL A 593 -49.80 -0.56 7.70
C VAL A 593 -49.79 -0.02 9.14
N THR A 594 -49.28 1.19 9.38
CA THR A 594 -49.24 1.84 10.70
C THR A 594 -50.48 2.69 11.01
N ILE A 595 -51.31 3.00 10.01
CA ILE A 595 -52.52 3.84 10.16
C ILE A 595 -53.70 3.21 9.40
N GLY A 596 -54.38 2.26 10.03
CA GLY A 596 -55.59 1.65 9.47
C GLY A 596 -55.96 0.28 10.06
N GLY A 597 -56.57 0.26 11.24
CA GLY A 597 -57.09 -0.97 11.85
C GLY A 597 -57.35 -0.85 13.34
N ALA A 598 -58.53 -0.35 13.72
CA ALA A 598 -59.01 -0.47 15.10
C ALA A 598 -59.49 -1.91 15.31
N LEU A 599 -58.71 -2.71 16.05
CA LEU A 599 -59.09 -4.08 16.42
C LEU A 599 -60.26 -4.05 17.41
N SER A 600 -61.27 -4.87 17.15
CA SER A 600 -62.42 -5.01 18.04
C SER A 600 -62.04 -5.87 19.24
N SER A 601 -62.53 -5.52 20.44
CA SER A 601 -62.24 -6.30 21.65
C SER A 601 -62.74 -7.76 21.58
N ARG A 602 -63.62 -8.08 20.62
CA ARG A 602 -64.13 -9.43 20.35
C ARG A 602 -63.12 -10.38 19.72
N ASP A 603 -62.14 -9.86 18.98
CA ASP A 603 -61.19 -10.71 18.26
C ASP A 603 -60.14 -11.31 19.21
N ILE A 604 -59.77 -10.57 20.25
CA ILE A 604 -58.75 -10.95 21.24
C ILE A 604 -59.19 -12.14 22.10
N GLU A 605 -60.46 -12.20 22.49
CA GLU A 605 -61.03 -13.30 23.30
C GLU A 605 -61.08 -14.64 22.53
N SER A 606 -60.98 -14.61 21.20
CA SER A 606 -61.06 -15.82 20.36
C SER A 606 -59.77 -16.65 20.29
N GLN A 607 -58.62 -16.08 20.69
CA GLN A 607 -57.30 -16.71 20.51
C GLN A 607 -56.62 -17.17 21.82
N THR A 608 -57.22 -16.91 22.98
CA THR A 608 -56.66 -17.28 24.30
C THR A 608 -57.13 -18.64 24.85
N LEU A 609 -57.87 -19.44 24.06
CA LEU A 609 -58.55 -20.67 24.54
C LEU A 609 -58.06 -22.01 23.92
N LEU A 610 -57.00 -22.02 23.10
CA LEU A 610 -56.61 -23.23 22.34
C LEU A 610 -55.19 -23.79 22.52
N ASP A 611 -54.30 -23.14 23.29
CA ASP A 611 -52.96 -23.69 23.60
C ASP A 611 -52.68 -23.76 25.10
N ALA A 612 -53.31 -24.74 25.76
CA ALA A 612 -53.07 -25.12 27.15
C ALA A 612 -52.73 -26.63 27.25
N GLY A 613 -51.54 -27.02 26.78
CA GLY A 613 -51.08 -28.41 26.76
C GLY A 613 -49.66 -28.57 27.32
N ALA A 614 -49.55 -29.04 28.56
CA ALA A 614 -48.28 -29.02 29.31
C ALA A 614 -47.29 -30.15 28.93
N LYS A 615 -45.99 -29.84 28.99
CA LYS A 615 -44.97 -30.75 29.54
C LYS A 615 -44.01 -30.02 30.47
N SER A 616 -43.64 -30.69 31.56
CA SER A 616 -42.77 -30.20 32.63
C SER A 616 -41.34 -30.72 32.47
N GLY A 617 -40.37 -30.03 33.07
CA GLY A 617 -38.96 -30.45 33.14
C GLY A 617 -38.01 -29.27 33.29
N GLY A 618 -37.71 -28.86 34.52
CA GLY A 618 -36.75 -27.79 34.80
C GLY A 618 -35.46 -28.30 35.43
N TYR A 619 -34.45 -27.43 35.52
CA TYR A 619 -33.64 -27.28 36.74
C TYR A 619 -33.05 -25.88 36.86
N SER A 620 -32.48 -25.56 38.04
CA SER A 620 -31.96 -24.24 38.42
C SER A 620 -30.43 -24.18 38.34
N GLY A 621 -29.87 -22.98 38.17
CA GLY A 621 -28.42 -22.75 38.15
C GLY A 621 -28.08 -21.25 38.17
N SER A 622 -27.71 -20.73 39.34
CA SER A 622 -27.37 -19.31 39.54
C SER A 622 -25.89 -19.03 39.30
N SER A 623 -25.57 -17.93 38.60
CA SER A 623 -24.57 -16.93 39.04
C SER A 623 -24.39 -15.78 38.03
N VAL A 624 -23.96 -14.62 38.54
CA VAL A 624 -23.66 -13.38 37.81
C VAL A 624 -22.47 -12.71 38.51
N PRO A 625 -21.82 -11.68 37.93
CA PRO A 625 -20.82 -11.74 36.87
C PRO A 625 -19.37 -11.61 37.41
N LEU A 626 -18.37 -11.89 36.58
CA LEU A 626 -17.00 -11.41 36.80
C LEU A 626 -16.34 -10.91 35.51
N ALA A 627 -15.50 -9.88 35.66
CA ALA A 627 -14.82 -9.15 34.57
C ALA A 627 -13.41 -9.75 34.27
N PRO A 628 -12.70 -9.30 33.23
CA PRO A 628 -11.80 -10.18 32.47
C PRO A 628 -10.39 -10.32 33.04
N THR A 629 -9.78 -11.49 32.78
CA THR A 629 -8.35 -11.73 32.92
C THR A 629 -7.69 -12.02 31.56
N THR A 630 -6.57 -11.35 31.31
CA THR A 630 -5.52 -11.68 30.31
C THR A 630 -5.96 -12.07 28.88
N LEU A 631 -6.10 -11.06 28.01
CA LEU A 631 -6.13 -11.24 26.55
C LEU A 631 -4.71 -11.51 26.00
N GLU A 632 -4.33 -12.78 25.85
CA GLU A 632 -3.11 -13.16 25.13
C GLU A 632 -3.24 -12.95 23.60
N VAL A 633 -2.85 -11.78 23.09
CA VAL A 633 -2.75 -11.56 21.64
C VAL A 633 -1.44 -12.16 21.11
N ARG A 634 -1.44 -13.48 20.85
CA ARG A 634 -0.32 -14.21 20.26
C ARG A 634 -0.17 -13.91 18.75
N PRO A 635 1.06 -13.68 18.23
CA PRO A 635 1.27 -13.46 16.81
C PRO A 635 1.73 -14.71 16.04
N SER A 636 0.85 -15.67 15.70
CA SER A 636 0.99 -16.53 14.48
C SER A 636 -0.06 -17.67 14.30
N VAL A 637 -0.15 -18.14 13.05
CA VAL A 637 -0.66 -19.44 12.54
C VAL A 637 -2.19 -19.67 12.49
N GLU A 638 -2.83 -19.11 11.47
CA GLU A 638 -3.99 -19.74 10.81
C GLU A 638 -3.82 -19.65 9.28
N PHE A 639 -3.40 -20.74 8.64
CA PHE A 639 -3.49 -20.91 7.18
C PHE A 639 -3.39 -22.38 6.70
N THR A 640 -3.05 -23.34 7.57
CA THR A 640 -2.81 -24.75 7.22
C THR A 640 -3.78 -25.75 7.88
N GLN A 641 -4.81 -25.29 8.60
CA GLN A 641 -5.88 -26.16 9.10
C GLN A 641 -7.15 -26.05 8.25
N ARG A 642 -7.23 -26.89 7.21
CA ARG A 642 -8.52 -27.37 6.71
C ARG A 642 -8.87 -28.64 7.48
N SER A 643 -9.92 -28.59 8.29
CA SER A 643 -10.55 -29.81 8.81
C SER A 643 -11.15 -30.59 7.64
N VAL A 644 -10.84 -31.89 7.55
CA VAL A 644 -11.50 -32.80 6.61
C VAL A 644 -12.89 -33.09 7.16
N VAL A 645 -13.91 -32.49 6.56
CA VAL A 645 -15.31 -32.82 6.87
C VAL A 645 -15.66 -34.10 6.11
N GLU A 646 -15.76 -35.21 6.85
CA GLU A 646 -16.22 -36.51 6.35
C GLU A 646 -17.64 -36.39 5.78
N VAL A 647 -17.81 -36.66 4.48
CA VAL A 647 -19.10 -36.51 3.79
C VAL A 647 -19.99 -37.71 4.12
N ARG A 648 -20.84 -37.57 5.14
CA ARG A 648 -21.93 -38.51 5.41
C ARG A 648 -23.19 -38.10 4.65
N THR A 649 -23.57 -38.90 3.66
CA THR A 649 -24.84 -38.76 2.92
C THR A 649 -26.04 -39.19 3.75
N PRO A 650 -27.07 -38.34 3.94
CA PRO A 650 -28.37 -38.76 4.43
C PRO A 650 -29.21 -39.35 3.29
N GLN A 651 -29.79 -40.53 3.48
CA GLN A 651 -30.83 -41.07 2.60
C GLN A 651 -32.21 -40.48 2.93
N SER A 652 -33.16 -40.64 1.99
CA SER A 652 -34.48 -40.00 1.98
C SER A 652 -35.54 -40.68 2.85
N SER A 653 -36.52 -39.90 3.34
CA SER A 653 -37.84 -40.42 3.73
C SER A 653 -38.99 -39.60 3.12
N VAL A 654 -39.81 -40.30 2.34
CA VAL A 654 -40.85 -39.84 1.40
C VAL A 654 -42.11 -39.25 2.07
N LYS A 655 -42.74 -38.25 1.42
CA LYS A 655 -44.21 -38.17 1.22
C LYS A 655 -44.57 -37.27 0.01
N SER A 656 -45.77 -37.45 -0.54
CA SER A 656 -46.13 -37.14 -1.95
C SER A 656 -47.64 -36.86 -2.10
N VAL A 657 -48.28 -36.57 -3.25
CA VAL A 657 -47.93 -36.77 -4.69
C VAL A 657 -48.71 -35.78 -5.60
N ASN A 658 -48.74 -36.02 -6.93
CA ASN A 658 -49.46 -35.28 -8.00
C ASN A 658 -48.85 -33.91 -8.40
N VAL A 659 -49.14 -33.33 -9.58
CA VAL A 659 -50.17 -33.66 -10.60
C VAL A 659 -49.67 -33.50 -12.07
N LEU A 660 -50.56 -33.81 -13.01
CA LEU A 660 -50.57 -33.61 -14.49
C LEU A 660 -49.90 -32.31 -15.05
N ASN A 661 -49.47 -32.23 -16.32
CA ASN A 661 -49.14 -33.22 -17.37
C ASN A 661 -48.39 -32.51 -18.53
N GLY A 662 -47.63 -33.24 -19.38
CA GLY A 662 -47.18 -32.70 -20.69
C GLY A 662 -45.84 -33.20 -21.26
N ARG A 663 -45.91 -34.07 -22.27
CA ARG A 663 -44.83 -34.51 -23.19
C ARG A 663 -45.49 -34.80 -24.57
N PRO A 664 -44.79 -35.03 -25.71
CA PRO A 664 -43.51 -35.73 -25.90
C PRO A 664 -42.53 -34.95 -26.84
N ASN A 665 -41.47 -35.48 -27.49
CA ASN A 665 -40.99 -36.85 -27.71
C ASN A 665 -39.48 -36.91 -28.05
N ALA A 666 -38.85 -38.11 -27.93
CA ALA A 666 -37.73 -38.67 -28.76
C ALA A 666 -36.43 -37.85 -29.08
N SER A 667 -35.22 -38.36 -29.36
CA SER A 667 -34.56 -39.69 -29.38
C SER A 667 -33.07 -39.51 -29.79
N ILE A 668 -32.08 -40.40 -29.62
CA ILE A 668 -31.79 -41.48 -28.62
C ILE A 668 -30.31 -41.96 -28.80
N LEU A 669 -29.73 -42.67 -27.82
CA LEU A 669 -28.53 -43.56 -27.86
C LEU A 669 -27.07 -43.02 -28.07
N GLN A 670 -26.25 -43.33 -27.05
CA GLN A 670 -24.83 -43.79 -27.05
C GLN A 670 -24.68 -45.17 -27.78
N PRO A 671 -23.50 -45.80 -28.02
CA PRO A 671 -22.25 -45.87 -27.22
C PRO A 671 -20.98 -45.65 -28.11
N SER A 672 -19.72 -46.08 -27.84
CA SER A 672 -19.15 -47.06 -26.87
C SER A 672 -17.68 -46.78 -26.53
N SER A 673 -17.11 -47.57 -25.62
CA SER A 673 -15.69 -47.57 -25.21
C SER A 673 -14.92 -48.78 -25.74
N SER A 674 -13.59 -48.64 -25.91
CA SER A 674 -12.60 -49.71 -25.69
C SER A 674 -11.18 -49.09 -25.56
N SER A 675 -10.17 -49.89 -25.22
CA SER A 675 -8.84 -49.38 -24.80
C SER A 675 -7.70 -50.38 -25.08
N SER A 676 -6.45 -49.91 -24.89
CA SER A 676 -5.18 -50.66 -24.67
C SER A 676 -4.16 -50.77 -25.83
N SER A 677 -2.89 -50.93 -25.41
CA SER A 677 -1.61 -51.11 -26.18
C SER A 677 -1.17 -49.98 -27.13
N ILE A 678 0.06 -49.44 -27.18
CA ILE A 678 1.46 -49.88 -26.87
C ILE A 678 2.23 -50.37 -28.12
N VAL A 679 3.15 -49.52 -28.63
CA VAL A 679 4.51 -49.81 -29.20
C VAL A 679 4.56 -50.66 -30.51
N ASP A 680 5.37 -50.37 -31.55
CA ASP A 680 6.56 -49.49 -31.72
C ASP A 680 6.79 -48.98 -33.17
N SER A 681 7.70 -48.00 -33.30
CA SER A 681 8.72 -47.84 -34.36
C SER A 681 8.41 -47.38 -35.82
N ASN A 682 9.09 -46.27 -36.18
CA ASN A 682 10.03 -46.12 -37.32
C ASN A 682 9.65 -45.69 -38.77
N VAL A 683 10.32 -44.59 -39.19
CA VAL A 683 11.21 -44.45 -40.40
C VAL A 683 10.70 -43.77 -41.70
N THR A 684 11.10 -42.49 -41.83
CA THR A 684 11.66 -41.74 -42.99
C THR A 684 10.87 -41.28 -44.25
N SER A 685 10.87 -39.94 -44.41
CA SER A 685 11.39 -39.14 -45.57
C SER A 685 10.60 -38.86 -46.87
N SER A 686 10.66 -37.57 -47.26
CA SER A 686 10.63 -36.99 -48.64
C SER A 686 9.32 -37.02 -49.47
N ALA A 687 9.05 -36.13 -50.45
CA ALA A 687 9.46 -34.72 -50.65
C ALA A 687 8.66 -34.04 -51.81
N THR A 688 8.31 -32.75 -51.67
CA THR A 688 8.02 -31.77 -52.77
C THR A 688 6.76 -32.06 -53.66
N PRO A 689 6.45 -31.32 -54.78
CA PRO A 689 5.69 -30.05 -54.69
C PRO A 689 4.58 -29.79 -55.78
N SER A 690 4.05 -28.55 -55.80
CA SER A 690 3.57 -27.71 -56.94
C SER A 690 2.27 -28.00 -57.74
N HIS A 691 1.40 -26.97 -57.81
CA HIS A 691 0.82 -26.27 -59.00
C HIS A 691 0.13 -24.98 -58.46
N GLU A 692 0.25 -23.73 -58.94
CA GLU A 692 0.15 -23.07 -60.28
C GLU A 692 -1.26 -22.47 -60.57
N ILE A 693 -1.42 -21.13 -60.61
CA ILE A 693 -1.53 -20.22 -61.81
C ILE A 693 -3.03 -19.96 -62.20
N PRO A 694 -3.49 -18.82 -62.82
CA PRO A 694 -2.77 -17.77 -63.60
C PRO A 694 -3.00 -16.26 -63.23
N HIS A 695 -2.27 -15.39 -63.97
CA HIS A 695 -2.33 -13.91 -64.04
C HIS A 695 -3.25 -13.35 -65.15
N VAL A 696 -3.54 -12.03 -65.13
CA VAL A 696 -3.84 -11.19 -66.33
C VAL A 696 -3.27 -9.74 -66.22
N THR A 697 -2.25 -9.42 -67.05
CA THR A 697 -1.80 -8.16 -67.76
C THR A 697 -2.10 -6.70 -67.29
N SER A 698 -1.38 -5.62 -67.70
CA SER A 698 0.00 -5.38 -68.29
C SER A 698 0.27 -3.85 -68.56
N SER A 699 1.44 -3.49 -69.15
CA SER A 699 2.00 -2.17 -69.64
C SER A 699 2.69 -1.25 -68.60
N THR A 700 3.70 -0.37 -68.84
CA THR A 700 4.75 -0.06 -69.90
C THR A 700 5.83 0.82 -69.19
N ILE A 701 7.15 0.94 -69.49
CA ILE A 701 8.01 1.14 -70.71
C ILE A 701 8.03 2.62 -71.19
N ASP A 702 9.13 3.37 -71.40
CA ASP A 702 10.61 3.16 -71.64
C ASP A 702 11.47 4.10 -70.72
N SER A 703 12.66 3.79 -70.13
CA SER A 703 14.09 3.70 -70.61
C SER A 703 14.79 5.08 -70.92
N SER A 704 16.14 5.33 -70.92
CA SER A 704 17.42 4.55 -70.78
C SER A 704 18.69 5.46 -70.47
N ILE A 705 19.92 4.90 -70.45
CA ILE A 705 21.32 5.53 -70.48
C ILE A 705 21.96 6.06 -69.14
N ALA A 706 23.31 6.09 -69.04
CA ALA A 706 24.20 6.37 -67.87
C ALA A 706 25.52 7.12 -68.31
N PRO A 707 26.72 7.10 -67.65
CA PRO A 707 27.19 6.97 -66.24
C PRO A 707 28.29 8.01 -65.79
N SER A 708 28.66 8.13 -64.49
CA SER A 708 30.00 8.62 -64.02
C SER A 708 30.30 8.55 -62.49
N GLN A 709 31.59 8.43 -62.12
CA GLN A 709 32.23 8.67 -60.78
C GLN A 709 33.07 9.99 -60.83
N PRO A 710 33.85 10.52 -59.80
CA PRO A 710 34.49 9.89 -58.61
C PRO A 710 34.64 10.78 -57.32
N VAL A 711 35.65 10.45 -56.46
CA VAL A 711 36.45 11.29 -55.49
C VAL A 711 36.35 10.91 -53.98
N ARG A 712 37.52 10.90 -53.31
CA ARG A 712 37.74 10.76 -51.84
C ARG A 712 38.18 12.09 -51.20
N PRO A 713 37.89 12.34 -49.90
CA PRO A 713 38.68 13.23 -49.03
C PRO A 713 39.77 12.47 -48.20
N PRO A 714 40.75 13.18 -47.59
CA PRO A 714 41.97 12.57 -47.02
C PRO A 714 41.98 12.40 -45.49
N SER A 715 43.09 11.88 -44.96
CA SER A 715 43.32 11.55 -43.55
C SER A 715 43.89 12.69 -42.70
N GLY A 716 43.52 12.75 -41.41
CA GLY A 716 44.34 13.37 -40.36
C GLY A 716 43.60 14.32 -39.41
N ILE A 717 43.44 13.92 -38.14
CA ILE A 717 43.48 14.72 -36.89
C ILE A 717 43.34 13.75 -35.69
N GLN A 718 43.71 14.20 -34.49
CA GLN A 718 43.98 13.36 -33.31
C GLN A 718 42.74 12.66 -32.72
N ALA A 719 42.96 11.51 -32.07
CA ALA A 719 41.94 10.77 -31.35
C ALA A 719 41.81 11.25 -29.89
N VAL A 720 40.58 11.57 -29.47
CA VAL A 720 40.17 11.79 -28.07
C VAL A 720 38.88 10.98 -27.84
N PRO A 721 38.75 10.18 -26.77
CA PRO A 721 37.64 9.23 -26.64
C PRO A 721 36.30 9.92 -26.27
N PRO A 722 35.19 9.62 -26.96
CA PRO A 722 33.88 10.17 -26.61
C PRO A 722 33.30 9.50 -25.35
N ILE A 723 32.96 10.32 -24.36
CA ILE A 723 32.29 9.89 -23.12
C ILE A 723 30.82 9.54 -23.44
N MET A 724 30.42 8.28 -23.19
CA MET A 724 29.00 7.91 -23.24
C MET A 724 28.31 8.23 -21.90
N SER A 725 27.49 9.28 -21.89
CA SER A 725 26.48 9.53 -20.85
C SER A 725 25.09 9.62 -21.51
N PRO A 726 24.05 8.95 -20.96
CA PRO A 726 22.71 8.98 -21.55
C PRO A 726 22.03 10.35 -21.36
N PRO A 727 21.13 10.75 -22.28
CA PRO A 727 20.64 12.12 -22.34
C PRO A 727 19.60 12.46 -21.27
N VAL A 728 19.74 13.66 -20.70
CA VAL A 728 18.64 14.37 -20.03
C VAL A 728 17.87 15.15 -21.09
N MET A 729 16.56 14.93 -21.21
CA MET A 729 15.72 15.80 -22.05
C MET A 729 15.62 17.20 -21.42
N ASN A 730 15.85 18.21 -22.24
CA ASN A 730 15.73 19.63 -21.93
C ASN A 730 15.08 20.33 -23.14
N GLN A 731 14.87 21.64 -23.05
CA GLN A 731 14.20 22.53 -24.01
C GLN A 731 12.66 22.50 -23.95
N ASN A 732 11.95 23.61 -24.22
CA ASN A 732 12.27 25.05 -24.10
C ASN A 732 10.94 25.81 -24.17
N ASN A 733 10.92 27.07 -23.70
CA ASN A 733 10.13 28.12 -24.35
C ASN A 733 10.73 29.51 -24.02
N PRO A 734 10.50 30.54 -24.85
CA PRO A 734 11.41 31.68 -24.97
C PRO A 734 11.22 32.78 -23.91
N ALA A 735 12.24 33.62 -23.79
CA ALA A 735 12.22 34.83 -22.98
C ALA A 735 11.61 36.03 -23.73
N PHE A 736 11.14 37.02 -22.96
CA PHE A 736 11.03 38.41 -23.40
C PHE A 736 11.70 39.32 -22.36
N LEU A 737 12.12 40.50 -22.80
CA LEU A 737 13.04 41.39 -22.08
C LEU A 737 12.32 42.31 -21.08
N PHE A 738 13.02 42.75 -20.01
CA PHE A 738 13.45 44.15 -19.91
C PHE A 738 14.53 44.38 -18.81
N SER A 739 15.16 45.56 -18.89
CA SER A 739 16.45 46.00 -18.35
C SER A 739 16.76 45.80 -16.86
N ALA A 740 18.07 45.78 -16.56
CA ALA A 740 18.64 45.97 -15.23
C ALA A 740 19.02 47.45 -14.97
N SER A 741 19.33 47.80 -13.71
CA SER A 741 20.11 49.01 -13.40
C SER A 741 21.02 48.83 -12.17
N ASN A 742 22.30 49.15 -12.37
CA ASN A 742 23.36 49.64 -11.46
C ASN A 742 23.62 48.96 -10.07
N GLY A 743 24.92 48.71 -9.81
CA GLY A 743 25.47 48.36 -8.47
C GLY A 743 25.86 49.61 -7.65
N PRO A 744 26.97 49.63 -6.86
CA PRO A 744 28.23 48.88 -7.08
C PRO A 744 28.75 48.08 -5.85
N GLN A 745 29.99 47.59 -5.96
CA GLN A 745 30.76 46.87 -4.93
C GLN A 745 31.49 47.81 -3.94
N MET A 746 31.99 47.27 -2.82
CA MET A 746 33.21 47.74 -2.14
C MET A 746 33.87 46.59 -1.34
N GLN A 747 35.14 46.74 -0.93
CA GLN A 747 35.98 45.69 -0.32
C GLN A 747 36.48 46.01 1.10
N PHE A 748 36.87 44.95 1.83
CA PHE A 748 37.87 44.87 2.93
C PHE A 748 38.21 46.11 3.79
N ASN A 749 38.12 45.97 5.13
CA ASN A 749 39.33 45.94 5.99
C ASN A 749 39.11 45.44 7.44
N GLN A 750 40.20 45.28 8.19
CA GLN A 750 40.27 44.98 9.64
C GLN A 750 40.75 46.22 10.43
N GLN A 751 40.38 46.37 11.73
CA GLN A 751 41.33 46.60 12.86
C GLN A 751 40.68 46.87 14.26
N THR A 752 41.29 46.26 15.29
CA THR A 752 41.49 46.62 16.74
C THR A 752 40.53 47.50 17.58
N HIS A 753 40.04 46.93 18.69
CA HIS A 753 40.18 47.32 20.15
C HIS A 753 40.36 48.81 20.59
N PRO A 754 39.82 49.27 21.76
CA PRO A 754 40.23 48.75 23.09
C PRO A 754 39.27 48.85 24.33
N ALA A 755 39.68 48.14 25.40
CA ALA A 755 39.58 48.42 26.87
C ALA A 755 38.23 48.63 27.62
N ALA A 756 38.28 48.47 28.96
CA ALA A 756 37.18 48.54 29.93
C ALA A 756 37.64 49.11 31.31
N PRO A 757 36.69 49.52 32.17
CA PRO A 757 36.65 49.14 33.61
C PRO A 757 35.21 48.76 34.06
N MET A 758 34.83 48.22 35.22
CA MET A 758 35.35 47.43 36.37
C MET A 758 34.35 47.67 37.55
N VAL A 759 34.39 46.88 38.64
CA VAL A 759 33.66 47.08 39.96
C VAL A 759 32.12 46.80 39.94
N SER A 760 31.46 46.07 40.88
CA SER A 760 31.85 45.08 41.93
C SER A 760 30.61 44.28 42.47
N SER A 761 30.86 43.24 43.31
CA SER A 761 30.01 42.68 44.43
C SER A 761 28.52 42.31 44.17
N ILE A 762 28.00 41.06 44.25
CA ILE A 762 28.10 39.96 45.25
C ILE A 762 27.55 40.34 46.65
N PRO A 763 26.69 39.54 47.36
CA PRO A 763 25.92 38.33 46.99
C PRO A 763 24.40 38.41 47.34
N HIS A 764 23.62 37.37 47.01
CA HIS A 764 22.88 36.61 48.05
C HIS A 764 22.49 35.20 47.57
N ASP A 765 22.62 34.21 48.45
CA ASP A 765 22.13 32.84 48.31
C ASP A 765 21.15 32.56 49.47
N ILE A 766 20.16 31.70 49.22
CA ILE A 766 19.44 30.84 50.18
C ILE A 766 18.53 29.91 49.36
N ARG A 767 18.74 28.61 49.52
CA ARG A 767 17.87 27.55 48.98
C ARG A 767 16.66 27.33 49.86
N GLN A 768 15.59 26.74 49.30
CA GLN A 768 14.85 25.73 50.04
C GLN A 768 14.38 24.60 49.12
N THR A 769 14.74 23.37 49.49
CA THR A 769 14.33 22.11 48.86
C THR A 769 13.15 21.52 49.60
N TYR A 770 12.17 20.96 48.88
CA TYR A 770 11.12 20.12 49.44
C TYR A 770 11.18 18.73 48.79
N ASP A 771 11.49 17.71 49.60
CA ASP A 771 11.50 16.30 49.19
C ASP A 771 10.14 15.65 49.47
N VAL A 772 9.40 15.27 48.43
CA VAL A 772 8.24 14.36 48.51
C VAL A 772 8.01 13.67 47.15
N PRO A 773 7.65 12.37 47.10
CA PRO A 773 8.31 11.25 47.77
C PRO A 773 8.88 10.24 46.74
N PHE A 774 9.74 9.33 47.21
CA PHE A 774 10.25 8.21 46.40
C PHE A 774 9.15 7.17 46.13
N PHE A 775 8.49 7.23 44.96
CA PHE A 775 7.77 6.08 44.42
C PHE A 775 8.70 5.23 43.56
N ALA A 776 9.42 4.31 44.23
CA ALA A 776 9.99 3.16 43.55
C ALA A 776 8.87 2.27 42.97
N ASN A 777 9.17 1.53 41.89
CA ASN A 777 8.27 0.58 41.21
C ASN A 777 7.12 1.19 40.38
N GLY A 778 7.43 2.17 39.52
CA GLY A 778 6.67 2.37 38.28
C GLY A 778 7.27 1.53 37.13
N PRO A 779 6.49 0.72 36.38
CA PRO A 779 7.03 -0.02 35.24
C PRO A 779 7.38 0.93 34.07
N PRO A 780 8.48 0.68 33.33
CA PRO A 780 8.80 1.46 32.14
C PRO A 780 7.71 1.31 31.06
N PRO A 781 7.50 2.32 30.19
CA PRO A 781 6.39 2.32 29.23
C PRO A 781 6.48 1.13 28.27
N VAL A 782 5.55 0.19 28.45
CA VAL A 782 5.56 -1.11 27.78
C VAL A 782 5.24 -0.94 26.30
N MET A 783 6.27 -0.96 25.44
CA MET A 783 6.08 -1.40 24.07
C MET A 783 5.57 -2.84 24.10
N ASN A 784 4.29 -3.05 23.77
CA ASN A 784 3.69 -4.38 23.73
C ASN A 784 4.22 -5.14 22.50
N ASN A 785 5.44 -5.64 22.63
CA ASN A 785 6.30 -6.17 21.59
C ASN A 785 7.07 -7.38 22.15
N PRO A 786 6.77 -8.62 21.73
CA PRO A 786 7.42 -9.82 22.28
C PRO A 786 8.92 -9.95 21.93
N TYR A 787 9.51 -8.92 21.32
CA TYR A 787 10.94 -8.82 21.01
C TYR A 787 11.71 -7.80 21.88
N MET A 788 11.20 -7.47 23.06
CA MET A 788 11.94 -6.70 24.07
C MET A 788 13.01 -7.52 24.84
N GLN A 789 12.96 -8.86 24.78
CA GLN A 789 13.92 -9.76 25.46
C GLN A 789 15.37 -9.70 24.92
N TYR A 790 15.62 -9.06 23.78
CA TYR A 790 16.89 -9.13 23.06
C TYR A 790 17.86 -7.96 23.33
N TRP A 791 17.81 -7.38 24.53
CA TRP A 791 18.73 -6.31 24.96
C TRP A 791 19.39 -6.62 26.31
N PRO A 792 20.71 -6.79 26.39
CA PRO A 792 21.40 -6.98 27.66
C PRO A 792 21.36 -5.71 28.54
N HIS A 793 21.12 -5.86 29.84
CA HIS A 793 21.25 -4.77 30.82
C HIS A 793 22.71 -4.28 31.01
N ALA A 794 23.69 -4.93 30.37
CA ALA A 794 25.11 -4.81 30.66
C ALA A 794 25.85 -3.63 29.98
N TYR A 795 25.20 -2.81 29.14
CA TYR A 795 25.89 -1.70 28.45
C TYR A 795 26.06 -0.45 29.32
N GLN A 796 26.64 -0.60 30.51
CA GLN A 796 27.29 0.53 31.18
C GLN A 796 28.63 0.81 30.48
N PRO A 797 28.96 2.08 30.16
CA PRO A 797 30.27 2.41 29.63
C PRO A 797 31.34 2.17 30.71
N MET A 798 32.45 1.51 30.36
CA MET A 798 33.61 1.45 31.25
C MET A 798 34.05 2.86 31.63
N ALA A 799 34.27 3.09 32.92
CA ALA A 799 34.94 4.30 33.39
C ALA A 799 36.37 4.34 32.82
N TYR A 800 36.77 5.51 32.30
CA TYR A 800 38.16 5.76 31.95
C TYR A 800 38.96 5.93 33.26
N ASN A 801 39.61 4.87 33.72
CA ASN A 801 40.64 5.00 34.75
C ASN A 801 41.81 5.80 34.18
N GLY A 802 42.02 7.00 34.73
CA GLY A 802 43.18 7.82 34.41
C GLY A 802 44.45 7.27 35.07
N LEU A 803 45.49 7.13 34.23
CA LEU A 803 46.93 7.26 34.53
C LEU A 803 47.43 7.00 35.97
N GLN A 804 48.34 6.03 36.09
CA GLN A 804 49.30 5.99 37.21
C GLN A 804 50.21 7.23 37.21
N PRO A 805 50.57 7.73 38.39
CA PRO A 805 51.91 8.24 38.69
C PRO A 805 52.66 7.24 39.60
N ASP A 806 54.00 7.27 39.55
CA ASP A 806 54.88 6.49 40.43
C ASP A 806 55.82 7.42 41.23
N GLN A 807 56.25 6.96 42.41
CA GLN A 807 57.29 7.53 43.31
C GLN A 807 56.96 8.89 44.00
N GLY A 808 57.24 9.04 45.31
CA GLY A 808 56.97 10.33 46.00
C GLY A 808 57.32 10.53 47.49
N LEU A 809 57.25 9.50 48.37
CA LEU A 809 57.54 9.59 49.84
C LEU A 809 56.64 10.55 50.70
N PRO A 810 56.67 10.49 52.06
CA PRO A 810 55.48 10.85 52.88
C PRO A 810 55.64 11.90 54.01
N PHE A 811 54.55 12.63 54.29
CA PHE A 811 54.11 13.22 55.59
C PHE A 811 52.60 13.56 55.44
N GLY A 812 51.73 13.76 56.45
CA GLY A 812 51.84 13.76 57.92
C GLY A 812 50.44 13.72 58.58
N GLN A 813 50.34 13.71 59.91
CA GLN A 813 49.10 13.36 60.67
C GLN A 813 48.00 14.46 60.79
N LYS A 814 46.75 13.98 61.04
CA LYS A 814 45.82 14.33 62.17
C LYS A 814 44.56 15.23 62.01
N THR A 815 43.50 14.71 62.65
CA THR A 815 42.36 15.35 63.39
C THR A 815 41.19 16.07 62.70
N ALA A 816 39.99 15.66 63.12
CA ALA A 816 38.66 16.22 62.84
C ALA A 816 38.25 17.35 63.79
N TYR A 817 37.08 17.98 63.56
CA TYR A 817 36.16 18.45 64.62
C TYR A 817 34.74 18.73 64.09
N ALA A 818 33.74 18.71 64.98
CA ALA A 818 32.35 19.19 64.82
C ALA A 818 31.82 19.62 66.21
N PRO A 819 30.86 20.59 66.33
CA PRO A 819 29.43 20.20 66.55
C PRO A 819 28.36 21.26 66.12
N GLN A 820 27.08 21.01 66.45
CA GLN A 820 25.94 21.97 66.39
C GLN A 820 25.83 22.82 67.68
N PRO A 821 24.94 23.86 67.77
CA PRO A 821 23.53 23.65 68.22
C PRO A 821 22.45 24.58 67.56
N GLY A 822 21.16 24.38 67.91
CA GLY A 822 20.01 25.29 67.62
C GLY A 822 19.73 26.31 68.77
N PRO A 823 18.49 26.77 69.07
CA PRO A 823 17.15 26.31 68.59
C PRO A 823 16.02 27.39 68.42
N ALA A 824 14.76 26.94 68.28
CA ALA A 824 13.48 27.49 68.85
C ALA A 824 12.54 28.49 68.11
N GLN A 825 11.26 28.07 68.01
CA GLN A 825 9.97 28.80 68.15
C GLN A 825 9.52 29.93 67.17
N ASN A 826 8.22 30.24 66.98
CA ASN A 826 6.98 29.42 66.88
C ASN A 826 5.80 30.23 66.28
N GLN A 827 4.72 29.55 65.84
CA GLN A 827 3.37 30.03 65.49
C GLN A 827 3.14 30.83 64.18
N PHE A 828 1.86 30.89 63.77
CA PHE A 828 1.31 31.30 62.46
C PHE A 828 0.02 32.11 62.66
N TYR A 829 -0.36 32.97 61.70
CA TYR A 829 -1.76 33.40 61.54
C TYR A 829 -2.16 33.69 60.08
N ALA A 830 -3.45 33.45 59.80
CA ALA A 830 -4.28 33.62 58.60
C ALA A 830 -3.76 34.28 57.29
N GLY A 831 -4.22 33.74 56.15
CA GLY A 831 -4.12 34.36 54.81
C GLY A 831 -4.90 33.59 53.73
N ASN A 832 -6.22 33.81 53.62
CA ASN A 832 -7.06 33.25 52.55
C ASN A 832 -6.81 33.94 51.19
N TYR A 833 -7.08 33.24 50.07
CA TYR A 833 -8.21 33.54 49.15
C TYR A 833 -8.22 32.54 47.97
N GLY A 834 -9.32 32.49 47.21
CA GLY A 834 -9.51 31.57 46.08
C GLY A 834 -10.29 32.19 44.91
N PHE A 835 -10.53 31.36 43.89
CA PHE A 835 -11.42 31.57 42.72
C PHE A 835 -12.87 31.96 43.13
N PRO A 836 -13.78 32.48 42.25
CA PRO A 836 -13.87 32.16 40.81
C PRO A 836 -14.47 33.25 39.85
N GLN A 837 -14.85 32.79 38.63
CA GLN A 837 -15.88 33.32 37.70
C GLN A 837 -15.78 34.74 37.11
N TYR A 838 -15.62 34.81 35.79
CA TYR A 838 -16.78 34.88 34.86
C TYR A 838 -16.44 34.24 33.50
#